data_AF-A0A7T3V4C0-F1
#
_entry.id   AF-A0A7T3V4C0-F1
#
_cell.length_a   1.000
_cell.length_b   1.000
_cell.length_c   1.000
_cell.angle_alpha   90.00
_cell.angle_beta   90.00
_cell.angle_gamma   90.00
#
_symmetry.space_group_name_H-M   'P 1'
#
loop_
_entity.id
_entity.type
_entity.pdbx_description
1 polymer ?
#
loop_
_entity_poly.entity_id
_entity_poly.type
_entity_poly.pdbx_seq_one_letter_code
_entity_poly.pdbx_strand_id
1 'polypeptide(L)'
;MNKKYSPSGVMLYAKTPGITSFSSLWSIKHALGTDKVGHTGTLDSFAEGLLVVLSGSLTHLVPHITGFTKTYRAVVCFGRGTDTLDPGGAVTATGRAPSKEEIETVLPSFTGALLQTPPVYSAVHVGGKRASDMARTGKAVTMESRQVFVYSNTMLDYRAASDSDPCSYALLEIVCSKGTYIRALARDIAQACGTCAHLSALRRTSVGPFKLEDAACVSMLGEFTIDSGIKNDMRFQKERDRLSEKIAADKKKNRVTDPQEVVDDIRSHFRMFTPELASLCGFRCDTLKEEFLRSYLNGRPLSSRMFTKDQGPEKDYIFYNPDEISVFYPDRSFAGIIKINEDYRLSYGFVVPPEKEKKISVFSWDEVSGRAFPVEWLAKGTSVSVGSFDGFHSGHAKLVDGVLAGSGLVSGILMFRKSFRSFDSDYQGDVSTLRQRIDYCAQKGVDFVVVIDFSDEFSRMEGSVFVRKLLSLLNMKRLVEGKDFRCGYKGSLDMESLRKMSVESGFELVCVDNVDFNGERVSSSRIRDSVKKACFADVQKMLLRPFSYDCSGFDWKISKKKSSSDFSWFETESSSEQVLPSDGDYNVVAVLSDGSSEKDPSGLNTLHTVCSVSGGRISLLLPAAGTSERVRTVNFIPAV
;
A
#
# COMPACT_ATOMS: atom_id res chain seq x y z
N MET A 1 4.72 -25.73 5.00
CA MET A 1 3.83 -24.56 5.19
C MET A 1 4.32 -23.44 4.27
N ASN A 2 3.62 -23.19 3.16
CA ASN A 2 3.95 -22.08 2.26
C ASN A 2 3.73 -20.76 3.00
N LYS A 3 4.81 -20.02 3.29
CA LYS A 3 4.72 -18.65 3.78
C LYS A 3 4.00 -17.84 2.71
N LYS A 4 2.71 -17.56 2.94
CA LYS A 4 1.94 -16.62 2.14
C LYS A 4 2.70 -15.29 2.18
N TYR A 5 3.09 -14.81 1.01
CA TYR A 5 3.82 -13.57 0.86
C TYR A 5 3.05 -12.43 1.52
N SER A 6 3.73 -11.66 2.38
CA SER A 6 3.11 -10.57 3.14
C SER A 6 3.68 -9.26 2.62
N PRO A 7 2.91 -8.42 1.89
CA PRO A 7 3.40 -7.15 1.41
C PRO A 7 3.94 -6.31 2.58
N SER A 8 5.14 -5.76 2.42
CA SER A 8 5.80 -4.95 3.45
C SER A 8 5.68 -3.48 3.11
N GLY A 9 5.06 -2.69 3.99
CA GLY A 9 4.69 -1.32 3.67
C GLY A 9 4.03 -0.59 4.84
N VAL A 10 3.82 0.70 4.65
CA VAL A 10 3.19 1.63 5.59
C VAL A 10 1.78 1.93 5.11
N MET A 11 0.84 1.93 6.04
CA MET A 11 -0.56 2.23 5.82
C MET A 11 -0.99 3.32 6.79
N LEU A 12 -1.46 4.44 6.26
CA LEU A 12 -2.16 5.46 7.05
C LEU A 12 -3.64 5.12 7.00
N TYR A 13 -4.25 4.83 8.15
CA TYR A 13 -5.62 4.36 8.21
C TYR A 13 -6.47 5.24 9.12
N ALA A 14 -7.62 5.71 8.63
CA ALA A 14 -8.60 6.46 9.41
C ALA A 14 -9.51 5.48 10.16
N LYS A 15 -9.22 5.29 11.46
CA LYS A 15 -10.05 4.46 12.33
C LYS A 15 -11.36 5.18 12.64
N THR A 16 -12.49 4.52 12.45
CA THR A 16 -13.81 5.00 12.88
C THR A 16 -14.09 4.75 14.37
N PRO A 17 -15.01 5.50 15.00
CA PRO A 17 -15.38 5.29 16.41
C PRO A 17 -16.28 4.05 16.56
N GLY A 18 -16.18 3.38 17.71
CA GLY A 18 -16.96 2.18 18.07
C GLY A 18 -16.21 0.84 17.90
N ILE A 19 -15.05 0.83 17.24
CA ILE A 19 -14.21 -0.36 17.08
C ILE A 19 -12.87 -0.20 17.81
N THR A 20 -12.23 -1.30 18.21
CA THR A 20 -10.88 -1.24 18.79
C THR A 20 -9.82 -1.07 17.69
N SER A 21 -8.66 -0.49 18.02
CA SER A 21 -7.52 -0.45 17.07
C SER A 21 -7.07 -1.82 16.59
N PHE A 22 -7.25 -2.89 17.39
CA PHE A 22 -6.92 -4.24 16.96
C PHE A 22 -7.94 -4.77 15.95
N SER A 23 -9.23 -4.48 16.18
CA SER A 23 -10.31 -4.89 15.27
C SER A 23 -10.21 -4.19 13.92
N SER A 24 -9.80 -2.91 13.88
CA SER A 24 -9.57 -2.18 12.62
C SER A 24 -8.45 -2.75 11.77
N LEU A 25 -7.50 -3.51 12.36
CA LEU A 25 -6.47 -4.20 11.58
C LEU A 25 -7.03 -5.31 10.70
N TRP A 26 -8.23 -5.84 10.99
CA TRP A 26 -8.78 -6.97 10.24
C TRP A 26 -9.10 -6.58 8.79
N SER A 27 -9.67 -5.39 8.57
CA SER A 27 -9.93 -4.84 7.24
C SER A 27 -8.63 -4.67 6.44
N ILE A 28 -7.57 -4.20 7.11
CA ILE A 28 -6.23 -4.05 6.50
C ILE A 28 -5.63 -5.41 6.14
N LYS A 29 -5.68 -6.38 7.06
CA LYS A 29 -5.21 -7.77 6.82
C LYS A 29 -5.91 -8.41 5.64
N HIS A 30 -7.23 -8.24 5.56
CA HIS A 30 -8.05 -8.78 4.48
C HIS A 30 -7.71 -8.12 3.14
N ALA A 31 -7.66 -6.78 3.10
CA ALA A 31 -7.35 -6.03 1.90
C ALA A 31 -5.95 -6.34 1.34
N LEU A 32 -4.95 -6.45 2.21
CA LEU A 32 -3.55 -6.72 1.86
C LEU A 32 -3.20 -8.21 1.76
N GLY A 33 -4.14 -9.12 2.10
CA GLY A 33 -3.91 -10.57 2.05
C GLY A 33 -2.81 -11.09 3.01
N THR A 34 -2.57 -10.38 4.12
CA THR A 34 -1.47 -10.65 5.07
C THR A 34 -1.98 -10.82 6.50
N ASP A 35 -1.31 -11.70 7.26
CA ASP A 35 -1.57 -11.85 8.70
C ASP A 35 -0.66 -10.97 9.58
N LYS A 36 0.43 -10.45 9.01
CA LYS A 36 1.48 -9.73 9.73
C LYS A 36 1.32 -8.22 9.56
N VAL A 37 0.55 -7.60 10.46
CA VAL A 37 0.42 -6.15 10.59
C VAL A 37 0.55 -5.71 12.05
N GLY A 38 1.03 -4.50 12.28
CA GLY A 38 1.11 -3.88 13.61
C GLY A 38 0.89 -2.36 13.53
N HIS A 39 0.21 -1.78 14.52
CA HIS A 39 -0.02 -0.34 14.58
C HIS A 39 0.98 0.36 15.51
N THR A 40 1.22 1.66 15.30
CA THR A 40 2.23 2.45 16.03
C THR A 40 1.68 3.22 17.23
N GLY A 41 0.42 2.97 17.61
CA GLY A 41 -0.17 3.53 18.81
C GLY A 41 -1.66 3.30 18.89
N THR A 42 -2.12 2.71 19.99
CA THR A 42 -3.54 2.42 20.22
C THR A 42 -4.36 3.71 20.24
N LEU A 43 -5.54 3.68 19.63
CA LEU A 43 -6.64 4.62 19.82
C LEU A 43 -7.74 3.93 20.62
N ASP A 44 -8.31 4.66 21.58
CA ASP A 44 -9.45 4.15 22.35
C ASP A 44 -10.64 3.84 21.42
N SER A 45 -11.55 2.97 21.85
CA SER A 45 -12.62 2.49 20.96
C SER A 45 -13.58 3.60 20.54
N PHE A 46 -13.86 4.56 21.43
CA PHE A 46 -14.68 5.75 21.16
C PHE A 46 -13.95 6.81 20.32
N ALA A 47 -12.62 6.72 20.22
CA ALA A 47 -11.80 7.66 19.48
C ALA A 47 -11.73 7.28 18.00
N GLU A 48 -11.48 8.26 17.15
CA GLU A 48 -11.32 8.10 15.72
C GLU A 48 -10.03 8.77 15.22
N GLY A 49 -9.77 8.67 13.92
CA GLY A 49 -8.64 9.32 13.28
C GLY A 49 -7.44 8.39 13.04
N LEU A 50 -6.25 8.98 12.94
CA LEU A 50 -5.12 8.37 12.27
C LEU A 50 -4.52 7.20 13.06
N LEU A 51 -4.42 6.05 12.40
CA LEU A 51 -3.67 4.88 12.82
C LEU A 51 -2.59 4.59 11.78
N VAL A 52 -1.33 4.76 12.15
CA VAL A 52 -0.21 4.32 11.30
C VAL A 52 0.00 2.83 11.51
N VAL A 53 -0.08 2.06 10.44
CA VAL A 53 -0.01 0.60 10.43
C VAL A 53 1.15 0.17 9.55
N LEU A 54 1.95 -0.76 10.05
CA LEU A 54 3.08 -1.35 9.34
C LEU A 54 2.75 -2.80 9.03
N SER A 55 3.08 -3.23 7.81
CA SER A 55 2.87 -4.60 7.34
C SER A 55 4.20 -5.31 7.10
N GLY A 56 4.20 -6.64 7.22
CA GLY A 56 5.32 -7.48 6.83
C GLY A 56 6.58 -7.24 7.66
N SER A 57 7.73 -7.06 7.00
CA SER A 57 9.01 -6.80 7.66
C SER A 57 9.07 -5.44 8.36
N LEU A 58 8.31 -4.44 7.90
CA LEU A 58 8.31 -3.11 8.51
C LEU A 58 7.71 -3.08 9.91
N THR A 59 7.03 -4.14 10.36
CA THR A 59 6.57 -4.23 11.76
C THR A 59 7.70 -4.09 12.79
N HIS A 60 8.96 -4.30 12.40
CA HIS A 60 10.13 -4.00 13.23
C HIS A 60 10.30 -2.49 13.54
N LEU A 61 9.75 -1.60 12.70
CA LEU A 61 9.81 -0.13 12.89
C LEU A 61 8.68 0.42 13.77
N VAL A 62 7.76 -0.44 14.27
CA VAL A 62 6.67 0.01 15.16
C VAL A 62 7.18 0.82 16.36
N PRO A 63 8.22 0.38 17.11
CA PRO A 63 8.71 1.13 18.26
C PRO A 63 9.19 2.54 17.91
N HIS A 64 9.83 2.71 16.75
CA HIS A 64 10.34 4.00 16.27
C HIS A 64 9.22 5.01 16.05
N ILE A 65 8.22 4.67 15.25
CA ILE A 65 7.08 5.57 14.95
C ILE A 65 6.18 5.77 16.19
N THR A 66 6.11 4.78 17.08
CA THR A 66 5.45 4.93 18.39
C THR A 66 6.08 6.06 19.21
N GLY A 67 7.36 6.36 18.95
CA GLY A 67 8.12 7.45 19.56
C GLY A 67 7.66 8.87 19.20
N PHE A 68 7.03 9.06 18.04
CA PHE A 68 6.73 10.39 17.51
C PHE A 68 5.76 11.22 18.38
N THR A 69 5.67 12.52 18.14
CA THR A 69 4.62 13.36 18.70
C THR A 69 3.27 13.04 18.06
N LYS A 70 2.17 13.35 18.75
CA LYS A 70 0.81 13.11 18.26
C LYS A 70 -0.02 14.38 18.45
N THR A 71 -0.83 14.71 17.45
CA THR A 71 -1.82 15.79 17.54
C THR A 71 -3.22 15.22 17.65
N TYR A 72 -4.00 15.76 18.59
CA TYR A 72 -5.38 15.36 18.83
C TYR A 72 -6.31 16.56 18.80
N ARG A 73 -7.54 16.33 18.36
CA ARG A 73 -8.70 17.16 18.68
C ARG A 73 -9.57 16.42 19.69
N ALA A 74 -9.91 17.08 20.79
CA ALA A 74 -10.63 16.47 21.91
C ALA A 74 -11.83 17.33 22.30
N VAL A 75 -13.02 16.73 22.35
CA VAL A 75 -14.21 17.40 22.89
C VAL A 75 -14.35 16.99 24.34
N VAL A 76 -14.04 17.91 25.25
CA VAL A 76 -14.13 17.70 26.70
C VAL A 76 -15.52 18.11 27.18
N CYS A 77 -16.18 17.25 27.95
CA CYS A 77 -17.46 17.54 28.62
C CYS A 77 -17.18 17.83 30.09
N PHE A 78 -17.36 19.08 30.52
CA PHE A 78 -17.18 19.51 31.91
C PHE A 78 -18.51 19.48 32.67
N GLY A 79 -18.43 19.22 33.98
CA GLY A 79 -19.59 19.07 34.85
C GLY A 79 -20.07 17.61 34.98
N ARG A 80 -19.43 16.67 34.27
CA ARG A 80 -19.74 15.23 34.37
C ARG A 80 -18.49 14.37 34.20
N GLY A 81 -18.19 13.55 35.21
CA GLY A 81 -17.08 12.59 35.21
C GLY A 81 -17.56 11.15 35.07
N THR A 82 -16.77 10.33 34.38
CA THR A 82 -17.03 8.88 34.22
C THR A 82 -15.85 8.04 34.73
N ASP A 83 -16.10 6.77 35.07
CA ASP A 83 -15.07 5.85 35.57
C ASP A 83 -13.98 5.51 34.54
N THR A 84 -14.30 5.52 33.25
CA THR A 84 -13.35 5.32 32.14
C THR A 84 -12.69 6.62 31.66
N LEU A 85 -13.18 7.77 32.13
CA LEU A 85 -12.85 9.12 31.64
C LEU A 85 -13.21 9.35 30.15
N ASP A 86 -14.14 8.54 29.65
CA ASP A 86 -14.64 8.57 28.27
C ASP A 86 -16.16 8.27 28.24
N PRO A 87 -16.83 8.34 27.08
CA PRO A 87 -18.28 8.27 27.03
C PRO A 87 -18.83 6.84 27.20
N GLY A 88 -17.95 5.83 27.17
CA GLY A 88 -18.32 4.43 27.42
C GLY A 88 -18.44 4.08 28.91
N GLY A 89 -17.97 4.96 29.80
CA GLY A 89 -17.96 4.74 31.25
C GLY A 89 -19.29 5.05 31.93
N ALA A 90 -19.46 4.56 33.16
CA ALA A 90 -20.56 4.95 34.04
C ALA A 90 -20.28 6.33 34.63
N VAL A 91 -21.33 7.16 34.80
CA VAL A 91 -21.19 8.47 35.46
C VAL A 91 -20.89 8.24 36.94
N THR A 92 -19.81 8.83 37.43
CA THR A 92 -19.37 8.70 38.83
C THR A 92 -19.37 10.03 39.58
N ALA A 93 -19.40 11.16 38.87
CA ALA A 93 -19.42 12.48 39.46
C ALA A 93 -20.15 13.48 38.56
N THR A 94 -20.81 14.46 39.18
CA THR A 94 -21.39 15.63 38.54
C THR A 94 -20.91 16.89 39.25
N GLY A 95 -20.73 17.99 38.53
CA GLY A 95 -20.22 19.24 39.08
C GLY A 95 -20.68 20.44 38.26
N ARG A 96 -20.21 21.63 38.65
CA ARG A 96 -20.49 22.87 37.91
C ARG A 96 -19.85 22.83 36.52
N ALA A 97 -20.50 23.46 35.54
CA ALA A 97 -19.88 23.76 34.25
C ALA A 97 -19.00 25.02 34.39
N PRO A 98 -17.68 24.94 34.15
CA PRO A 98 -16.81 26.10 34.15
C PRO A 98 -17.07 26.97 32.92
N SER A 99 -16.83 28.28 33.06
CA SER A 99 -16.89 29.24 31.96
C SER A 99 -15.72 29.07 31.00
N LYS A 100 -15.82 29.72 29.83
CA LYS A 100 -14.75 29.74 28.83
C LYS A 100 -13.45 30.31 29.43
N GLU A 101 -13.57 31.42 30.16
CA GLU A 101 -12.47 32.17 30.75
C GLU A 101 -11.78 31.36 31.86
N GLU A 102 -12.54 30.60 32.66
CA GLU A 102 -11.98 29.70 33.68
C GLU A 102 -11.12 28.60 33.05
N ILE A 103 -11.58 28.02 31.94
CA ILE A 103 -10.81 27.02 31.19
C ILE A 103 -9.55 27.66 30.60
N GLU A 104 -9.67 28.79 29.92
CA GLU A 104 -8.53 29.52 29.32
C GLU A 104 -7.47 29.90 30.36
N THR A 105 -7.89 30.23 31.58
CA THR A 105 -6.98 30.57 32.68
C THR A 105 -6.12 29.37 33.11
N VAL A 106 -6.66 28.15 33.12
CA VAL A 106 -5.93 26.97 33.59
C VAL A 106 -5.13 26.27 32.49
N LEU A 107 -5.55 26.36 31.22
CA LEU A 107 -4.92 25.66 30.09
C LEU A 107 -3.39 25.82 30.00
N PRO A 108 -2.79 27.00 30.23
CA PRO A 108 -1.34 27.18 30.18
C PRO A 108 -0.57 26.28 31.16
N SER A 109 -1.16 25.95 32.32
CA SER A 109 -0.54 25.04 33.31
C SER A 109 -0.45 23.58 32.85
N PHE A 110 -1.16 23.24 31.76
CA PHE A 110 -1.17 21.93 31.12
C PHE A 110 -0.35 21.90 29.82
N THR A 111 0.62 22.82 29.70
CA THR A 111 1.62 22.86 28.63
C THR A 111 3.01 22.72 29.24
N GLY A 112 3.93 22.03 28.56
CA GLY A 112 5.26 21.69 29.05
C GLY A 112 5.34 20.27 29.63
N ALA A 113 6.31 20.05 30.52
CA ALA A 113 6.51 18.77 31.19
C ALA A 113 5.52 18.58 32.33
N LEU A 114 4.79 17.46 32.32
CA LEU A 114 3.75 17.15 33.30
C LEU A 114 3.97 15.74 33.88
N LEU A 115 3.63 15.56 35.16
CA LEU A 115 3.44 14.23 35.73
C LEU A 115 1.99 13.83 35.58
N GLN A 116 1.73 12.79 34.80
CA GLN A 116 0.38 12.31 34.54
C GLN A 116 0.20 10.91 35.11
N THR A 117 -0.84 10.73 35.93
CA THR A 117 -1.32 9.40 36.32
C THR A 117 -2.21 8.86 35.20
N PRO A 118 -1.82 7.75 34.53
CA PRO A 118 -2.64 7.12 33.50
C PRO A 118 -4.05 6.73 34.00
N PRO A 119 -5.05 6.66 33.12
CA PRO A 119 -6.34 6.05 33.45
C PRO A 119 -6.17 4.59 33.84
N VAL A 120 -6.99 4.14 34.79
CA VAL A 120 -7.06 2.73 35.22
C VAL A 120 -7.41 1.81 34.04
N TYR A 121 -8.33 2.24 33.18
CA TYR A 121 -8.64 1.58 31.91
C TYR A 121 -7.63 1.94 30.81
N SER A 122 -6.43 1.39 30.90
CA SER A 122 -5.35 1.56 29.93
C SER A 122 -4.65 0.25 29.56
N ALA A 123 -3.80 0.30 28.52
CA ALA A 123 -2.99 -0.84 28.07
C ALA A 123 -1.66 -1.00 28.84
N VAL A 124 -1.41 -0.16 29.86
CA VAL A 124 -0.23 -0.26 30.73
C VAL A 124 -0.27 -1.60 31.46
N HIS A 125 0.88 -2.27 31.56
CA HIS A 125 0.98 -3.51 32.33
C HIS A 125 1.37 -3.19 33.77
N VAL A 126 0.60 -3.71 34.72
CA VAL A 126 0.85 -3.64 36.16
C VAL A 126 0.94 -5.09 36.65
N GLY A 127 2.09 -5.48 37.22
CA GLY A 127 2.32 -6.87 37.64
C GLY A 127 2.18 -7.91 36.52
N GLY A 128 2.58 -7.57 35.29
CA GLY A 128 2.55 -8.47 34.12
C GLY A 128 1.18 -8.63 33.44
N LYS A 129 0.12 -7.96 33.91
CA LYS A 129 -1.21 -7.94 33.27
C LYS A 129 -1.62 -6.51 32.90
N ARG A 130 -2.46 -6.33 31.89
CA ARG A 130 -2.95 -4.98 31.52
C ARG A 130 -3.86 -4.43 32.62
N ALA A 131 -3.70 -3.15 32.94
CA ALA A 131 -4.50 -2.44 33.93
C ALA A 131 -6.00 -2.52 33.61
N SER A 132 -6.38 -2.38 32.34
CA SER A 132 -7.77 -2.55 31.88
C SER A 132 -8.35 -3.94 32.11
N ASP A 133 -7.56 -5.01 31.98
CA ASP A 133 -8.03 -6.37 32.24
C ASP A 133 -8.23 -6.59 33.75
N MET A 134 -7.36 -6.01 34.58
CA MET A 134 -7.48 -6.05 36.04
C MET A 134 -8.69 -5.24 36.55
N ALA A 135 -8.89 -4.05 36.00
CA ALA A 135 -10.01 -3.16 36.34
C ALA A 135 -11.37 -3.82 36.04
N ARG A 136 -11.49 -4.49 34.88
CA ARG A 136 -12.70 -5.25 34.52
C ARG A 136 -13.01 -6.41 35.46
N THR A 137 -12.01 -6.94 36.15
CA THR A 137 -12.18 -7.98 37.19
C THR A 137 -12.43 -7.41 38.59
N GLY A 138 -12.62 -6.09 38.72
CA GLY A 138 -12.90 -5.41 39.98
C GLY A 138 -11.70 -5.28 40.93
N LYS A 139 -10.47 -5.56 40.47
CA LYS A 139 -9.27 -5.42 41.29
C LYS A 139 -8.82 -3.95 41.35
N ALA A 140 -8.49 -3.46 42.54
CA ALA A 140 -7.87 -2.15 42.71
C ALA A 140 -6.51 -2.12 41.99
N VAL A 141 -6.30 -1.12 41.13
CA VAL A 141 -5.05 -0.92 40.38
C VAL A 141 -4.48 0.44 40.75
N THR A 142 -3.31 0.46 41.38
CA THR A 142 -2.55 1.69 41.61
C THR A 142 -1.74 2.00 40.36
N MET A 143 -1.98 3.16 39.75
CA MET A 143 -1.26 3.61 38.57
C MET A 143 -0.12 4.54 38.99
N GLU A 144 1.11 4.21 38.62
CA GLU A 144 2.25 5.10 38.83
C GLU A 144 2.20 6.29 37.87
N SER A 145 2.48 7.48 38.39
CA SER A 145 2.60 8.69 37.57
C SER A 145 3.83 8.61 36.68
N ARG A 146 3.68 9.07 35.44
CA ARG A 146 4.77 9.14 34.47
C ARG A 146 4.90 10.52 33.88
N GLN A 147 6.12 10.91 33.55
CA GLN A 147 6.37 12.16 32.87
C GLN A 147 5.85 12.08 31.42
N VAL A 148 5.10 13.10 31.03
CA VAL A 148 4.63 13.36 29.67
C VAL A 148 4.98 14.80 29.29
N PHE A 149 4.85 15.13 28.01
CA PHE A 149 5.09 16.49 27.53
C PHE A 149 3.96 16.94 26.62
N VAL A 150 3.37 18.09 26.91
CA VAL A 150 2.36 18.73 26.08
C VAL A 150 3.00 19.94 25.42
N TYR A 151 3.19 19.91 24.11
CA TYR A 151 3.84 20.98 23.35
C TYR A 151 2.91 22.17 23.14
N SER A 152 1.63 21.90 22.90
CA SER A 152 0.58 22.92 22.81
C SER A 152 -0.76 22.34 23.24
N ASN A 153 -1.61 23.21 23.79
CA ASN A 153 -2.97 22.89 24.20
C ASN A 153 -3.83 24.14 24.02
N THR A 154 -4.59 24.18 22.92
CA THR A 154 -5.34 25.36 22.50
C THR A 154 -6.82 25.06 22.43
N MET A 155 -7.66 25.93 22.98
CA MET A 155 -9.11 25.82 22.81
C MET A 155 -9.53 26.42 21.46
N LEU A 156 -10.17 25.61 20.62
CA LEU A 156 -10.65 25.99 19.30
C LEU A 156 -12.10 26.46 19.32
N ASP A 157 -12.92 25.88 20.20
CA ASP A 157 -14.35 26.17 20.30
C ASP A 157 -14.84 25.90 21.72
N TYR A 158 -15.94 26.55 22.11
CA TYR A 158 -16.54 26.43 23.43
C TYR A 158 -18.07 26.54 23.33
N ARG A 159 -18.76 25.64 24.04
CA ARG A 159 -20.21 25.66 24.21
C ARG A 159 -20.56 25.75 25.68
N ALA A 160 -21.25 26.84 26.06
CA ALA A 160 -21.73 27.04 27.42
C ALA A 160 -22.82 26.02 27.81
N ALA A 161 -22.98 25.82 29.11
CA ALA A 161 -24.12 25.09 29.65
C ALA A 161 -25.44 25.83 29.37
N SER A 162 -26.53 25.08 29.34
CA SER A 162 -27.90 25.58 29.13
C SER A 162 -28.88 24.84 30.04
N ASP A 163 -30.12 25.32 30.11
CA ASP A 163 -31.18 24.65 30.89
C ASP A 163 -31.42 23.19 30.43
N SER A 164 -31.20 22.92 29.15
CA SER A 164 -31.37 21.58 28.56
C SER A 164 -30.15 20.66 28.70
N ASP A 165 -28.97 21.22 28.98
CA ASP A 165 -27.71 20.49 29.14
C ASP A 165 -26.82 21.27 30.13
N PRO A 166 -26.72 20.81 31.40
CA PRO A 166 -25.98 21.52 32.43
C PRO A 166 -24.45 21.41 32.28
N CYS A 167 -23.95 20.71 31.26
CA CYS A 167 -22.53 20.59 30.97
C CYS A 167 -22.05 21.69 30.01
N SER A 168 -20.82 22.18 30.19
CA SER A 168 -20.11 22.95 29.15
C SER A 168 -19.14 22.06 28.39
N TYR A 169 -18.82 22.46 27.15
CA TYR A 169 -17.95 21.69 26.26
C TYR A 169 -16.86 22.57 25.69
N ALA A 170 -15.64 22.03 25.62
CA ALA A 170 -14.53 22.67 24.92
C ALA A 170 -13.95 21.73 23.88
N LEU A 171 -13.71 22.26 22.67
CA LEU A 171 -12.91 21.58 21.65
C LEU A 171 -11.47 22.04 21.80
N LEU A 172 -10.58 21.11 22.20
CA LEU A 172 -9.16 21.38 22.37
C LEU A 172 -8.34 20.75 21.24
N GLU A 173 -7.32 21.45 20.76
CA GLU A 173 -6.26 20.90 19.92
C GLU A 173 -4.96 20.76 20.74
N ILE A 174 -4.46 19.53 20.81
CA ILE A 174 -3.40 19.15 21.74
C ILE A 174 -2.29 18.45 20.96
N VAL A 175 -1.05 18.98 21.06
CA VAL A 175 0.16 18.32 20.55
C VAL A 175 0.95 17.78 21.73
N CYS A 176 1.21 16.47 21.75
CA CYS A 176 1.83 15.83 22.91
C CYS A 176 2.84 14.74 22.54
N SER A 177 3.71 14.40 23.48
CA SER A 177 4.66 13.30 23.37
C SER A 177 3.97 11.93 23.52
N LYS A 178 4.71 10.86 23.20
CA LYS A 178 4.25 9.47 23.35
C LYS A 178 3.81 9.19 24.79
N GLY A 179 2.75 8.40 24.96
CA GLY A 179 2.25 8.01 26.28
C GLY A 179 1.40 9.06 27.01
N THR A 180 1.11 10.20 26.39
CA THR A 180 0.12 11.13 26.95
C THR A 180 -1.29 10.56 26.80
N TYR A 181 -2.04 10.48 27.90
CA TYR A 181 -3.47 10.14 27.89
C TYR A 181 -4.30 11.41 27.87
N ILE A 182 -4.95 11.69 26.75
CA ILE A 182 -5.84 12.86 26.62
C ILE A 182 -7.03 12.77 27.59
N ARG A 183 -7.49 11.54 27.90
CA ARG A 183 -8.51 11.28 28.93
C ARG A 183 -8.09 11.78 30.32
N ALA A 184 -6.86 11.49 30.73
CA ALA A 184 -6.32 11.96 31.99
C ALA A 184 -6.09 13.48 31.96
N LEU A 185 -5.60 14.02 30.83
CA LEU A 185 -5.42 15.46 30.68
C LEU A 185 -6.74 16.23 30.85
N ALA A 186 -7.85 15.74 30.27
CA ALA A 186 -9.17 16.33 30.44
C ALA A 186 -9.66 16.30 31.89
N ARG A 187 -9.44 15.18 32.60
CA ARG A 187 -9.72 15.06 34.04
C ARG A 187 -8.92 16.09 34.84
N ASP A 188 -7.62 16.21 34.58
CA ASP A 188 -6.72 17.06 35.36
C ASP A 188 -7.03 18.55 35.12
N ILE A 189 -7.35 18.95 33.88
CA ILE A 189 -7.84 20.30 33.55
C ILE A 189 -9.13 20.60 34.32
N ALA A 190 -10.08 19.67 34.34
CA ALA A 190 -11.34 19.85 35.06
C ALA A 190 -11.13 19.99 36.57
N GLN A 191 -10.21 19.24 37.16
CA GLN A 191 -9.85 19.36 38.58
C GLN A 191 -9.26 20.74 38.89
N ALA A 192 -8.42 21.28 38.02
CA ALA A 192 -7.90 22.64 38.17
C ALA A 192 -9.01 23.72 38.10
N CYS A 193 -10.07 23.48 37.31
CA CYS A 193 -11.28 24.31 37.32
C CYS A 193 -12.21 24.06 38.53
N GLY A 194 -11.87 23.11 39.42
CA GLY A 194 -12.72 22.75 40.57
C GLY A 194 -13.98 21.98 40.19
N THR A 195 -13.94 21.17 39.12
CA THR A 195 -15.05 20.34 38.65
C THR A 195 -14.57 18.95 38.20
N CYS A 196 -15.43 18.19 37.53
CA CYS A 196 -15.13 16.92 36.89
C CYS A 196 -15.38 16.97 35.38
N ALA A 197 -14.72 16.10 34.63
CA ALA A 197 -14.93 15.96 33.19
C ALA A 197 -14.66 14.55 32.69
N HIS A 198 -15.08 14.30 31.45
CA HIS A 198 -14.65 13.17 30.63
C HIS A 198 -14.51 13.64 29.17
N LEU A 199 -13.86 12.83 28.33
CA LEU A 199 -13.89 13.06 26.88
C LEU A 199 -15.21 12.57 26.31
N SER A 200 -15.90 13.41 25.54
CA SER A 200 -17.08 13.02 24.77
C SER A 200 -16.71 12.48 23.38
N ALA A 201 -15.64 13.00 22.78
CA ALA A 201 -15.05 12.49 21.54
C ALA A 201 -13.56 12.83 21.46
N LEU A 202 -12.82 12.04 20.67
CA LEU A 202 -11.39 12.21 20.46
C LEU A 202 -11.02 11.83 19.02
N ARG A 203 -10.32 12.71 18.31
CA ARG A 203 -9.78 12.47 16.97
C ARG A 203 -8.28 12.67 16.96
N ARG A 204 -7.50 11.66 16.57
CA ARG A 204 -6.06 11.85 16.30
C ARG A 204 -5.87 12.35 14.88
N THR A 205 -5.33 13.56 14.74
CA THR A 205 -5.15 14.22 13.44
C THR A 205 -3.76 13.99 12.85
N SER A 206 -2.76 13.70 13.67
CA SER A 206 -1.40 13.37 13.20
C SER A 206 -0.64 12.39 14.10
N VAL A 207 0.38 11.76 13.50
CA VAL A 207 1.42 10.97 14.19
C VAL A 207 2.75 11.35 13.56
N GLY A 208 3.51 12.20 14.25
CA GLY A 208 4.73 12.82 13.73
C GLY A 208 4.48 13.50 12.38
N PRO A 209 5.17 13.10 11.31
CA PRO A 209 4.99 13.68 9.98
C PRO A 209 3.69 13.23 9.28
N PHE A 210 3.02 12.18 9.78
CA PHE A 210 1.85 11.61 9.12
C PHE A 210 0.57 12.34 9.53
N LYS A 211 -0.25 12.69 8.55
CA LYS A 211 -1.52 13.39 8.75
C LYS A 211 -2.72 12.48 8.44
N LEU A 212 -3.85 12.80 9.07
CA LEU A 212 -5.11 12.10 8.88
C LEU A 212 -5.68 12.30 7.46
N GLU A 213 -5.44 13.45 6.83
CA GLU A 213 -5.89 13.75 5.46
C GLU A 213 -5.31 12.78 4.41
N ASP A 214 -4.14 12.20 4.69
CA ASP A 214 -3.45 11.23 3.83
C ASP A 214 -3.90 9.77 4.05
N ALA A 215 -4.85 9.55 4.96
CA ALA A 215 -5.22 8.21 5.40
C ALA A 215 -6.32 7.58 4.54
N ALA A 216 -6.18 6.27 4.31
CA ALA A 216 -7.26 5.45 3.80
C ALA A 216 -8.50 5.60 4.69
N CYS A 217 -9.66 5.64 4.05
CA CYS A 217 -10.99 5.69 4.64
C CYS A 217 -11.27 7.00 5.40
N VAL A 218 -10.48 8.05 5.17
CA VAL A 218 -10.70 9.37 5.80
C VAL A 218 -12.08 9.94 5.45
N SER A 219 -12.60 9.63 4.25
CA SER A 219 -13.94 10.00 3.79
C SER A 219 -15.07 9.41 4.64
N MET A 220 -14.82 8.35 5.43
CA MET A 220 -15.79 7.79 6.36
C MET A 220 -15.91 8.59 7.66
N LEU A 221 -14.97 9.51 7.91
CA LEU A 221 -15.03 10.38 9.08
C LEU A 221 -15.87 11.62 8.75
N GLY A 222 -16.83 11.93 9.62
CA GLY A 222 -17.59 13.17 9.52
C GLY A 222 -16.80 14.40 9.97
N GLU A 223 -17.49 15.53 10.09
CA GLU A 223 -16.94 16.71 10.76
C GLU A 223 -16.65 16.42 12.25
N PHE A 224 -15.64 17.11 12.79
CA PHE A 224 -15.27 17.00 14.20
C PHE A 224 -15.55 18.32 14.93
N THR A 225 -16.76 18.41 15.48
CA THR A 225 -17.28 19.57 16.22
C THR A 225 -17.74 19.18 17.61
N ILE A 226 -18.02 20.17 18.47
CA ILE A 226 -18.64 19.92 19.78
C ILE A 226 -19.93 19.09 19.63
N ASP A 227 -20.81 19.45 18.68
CA ASP A 227 -22.06 18.74 18.45
C ASP A 227 -21.86 17.29 18.00
N SER A 228 -20.84 17.02 17.18
CA SER A 228 -20.47 15.63 16.84
C SER A 228 -20.01 14.84 18.08
N GLY A 229 -19.30 15.49 19.01
CA GLY A 229 -18.84 14.89 20.25
C GLY A 229 -19.98 14.55 21.21
N ILE A 230 -20.99 15.41 21.29
CA ILE A 230 -22.19 15.17 22.09
C ILE A 230 -23.03 14.02 21.51
N LYS A 231 -23.18 13.98 20.18
CA LYS A 231 -23.84 12.85 19.50
C LYS A 231 -23.10 11.55 19.78
N ASN A 232 -21.76 11.57 19.79
CA ASN A 232 -20.94 10.41 20.14
C ASN A 232 -21.17 9.96 21.58
N ASP A 233 -21.17 10.89 22.54
CA ASP A 233 -21.45 10.61 23.94
C ASP A 233 -22.84 9.98 24.14
N MET A 234 -23.89 10.57 23.56
CA MET A 234 -25.24 10.01 23.58
C MET A 234 -25.32 8.61 22.96
N ARG A 235 -24.56 8.35 21.88
CA ARG A 235 -24.51 7.04 21.24
C ARG A 235 -23.93 5.99 22.20
N PHE A 236 -22.80 6.26 22.83
CA PHE A 236 -22.15 5.32 23.74
C PHE A 236 -22.95 5.09 25.02
N GLN A 237 -23.64 6.11 25.53
CA GLN A 237 -24.59 5.95 26.64
C GLN A 237 -25.71 4.98 26.26
N LYS A 238 -26.37 5.17 25.11
CA LYS A 238 -27.39 4.24 24.61
C LYS A 238 -26.85 2.81 24.38
N GLU A 239 -25.63 2.67 23.87
CA GLU A 239 -25.00 1.36 23.68
C GLU A 239 -24.73 0.66 25.02
N ARG A 240 -24.28 1.39 26.04
CA ARG A 240 -24.06 0.89 27.41
C ARG A 240 -25.37 0.46 28.06
N ASP A 241 -26.42 1.27 27.95
CA ASP A 241 -27.73 0.98 28.52
C ASP A 241 -28.34 -0.27 27.86
N ARG A 242 -28.21 -0.41 26.53
CA ARG A 242 -28.57 -1.65 25.80
C ARG A 242 -27.71 -2.86 26.17
N LEU A 243 -26.42 -2.67 26.46
CA LEU A 243 -25.53 -3.79 26.84
C LEU A 243 -25.83 -4.29 28.24
N SER A 244 -26.16 -3.38 29.17
CA SER A 244 -26.60 -3.73 30.53
C SER A 244 -27.93 -4.48 30.52
N GLU A 245 -28.79 -4.22 29.54
CA GLU A 245 -30.00 -5.02 29.26
C GLU A 245 -29.72 -6.39 28.60
N LYS A 246 -28.59 -6.56 27.87
CA LYS A 246 -28.25 -7.75 27.06
C LYS A 246 -27.28 -8.75 27.70
N ILE A 247 -26.99 -8.66 29.00
CA ILE A 247 -26.07 -9.60 29.70
C ILE A 247 -26.60 -11.07 29.73
N ALA A 248 -27.74 -11.37 29.11
CA ALA A 248 -28.21 -12.74 28.84
C ALA A 248 -28.38 -13.04 27.33
N ALA A 249 -27.29 -13.09 26.55
CA ALA A 249 -27.19 -13.94 25.34
C ALA A 249 -25.80 -13.88 24.68
N ASP A 250 -25.44 -15.03 24.11
CA ASP A 250 -24.15 -15.45 23.58
C ASP A 250 -23.45 -14.52 22.55
N LYS A 251 -22.11 -14.49 22.59
CA LYS A 251 -21.26 -13.74 21.66
C LYS A 251 -20.90 -14.57 20.42
N LYS A 252 -21.67 -14.42 19.34
CA LYS A 252 -21.20 -14.80 17.99
C LYS A 252 -20.38 -13.67 17.36
N LYS A 253 -19.12 -13.94 17.01
CA LYS A 253 -18.30 -13.07 16.15
C LYS A 253 -18.81 -13.19 14.71
N ASN A 254 -19.66 -12.26 14.27
CA ASN A 254 -19.90 -12.10 12.84
C ASN A 254 -18.68 -11.40 12.22
N ARG A 255 -17.98 -12.11 11.34
CA ARG A 255 -17.07 -11.49 10.37
C ARG A 255 -17.94 -10.67 9.42
N VAL A 256 -17.97 -9.37 9.63
CA VAL A 256 -18.50 -8.44 8.62
C VAL A 256 -17.44 -8.34 7.54
N THR A 257 -17.76 -8.74 6.31
CA THR A 257 -16.93 -8.49 5.13
C THR A 257 -16.97 -7.00 4.81
N ASP A 258 -15.82 -6.36 4.74
CA ASP A 258 -15.73 -4.95 4.36
C ASP A 258 -16.25 -4.74 2.92
N PRO A 259 -16.97 -3.64 2.64
CA PRO A 259 -17.36 -3.28 1.27
C PRO A 259 -16.14 -3.17 0.35
N GLN A 260 -16.31 -3.48 -0.94
CA GLN A 260 -15.20 -3.49 -1.90
C GLN A 260 -14.49 -2.14 -2.03
N GLU A 261 -15.23 -1.04 -1.93
CA GLU A 261 -14.69 0.34 -1.93
C GLU A 261 -13.67 0.56 -0.80
N VAL A 262 -13.94 0.03 0.39
CA VAL A 262 -13.02 0.10 1.55
C VAL A 262 -11.74 -0.69 1.26
N VAL A 263 -11.89 -1.87 0.65
CA VAL A 263 -10.76 -2.72 0.29
C VAL A 263 -9.88 -2.04 -0.76
N ASP A 264 -10.49 -1.43 -1.78
CA ASP A 264 -9.79 -0.76 -2.87
C ASP A 264 -9.10 0.52 -2.38
N ASP A 265 -9.75 1.28 -1.49
CA ASP A 265 -9.20 2.47 -0.88
C ASP A 265 -8.01 2.14 0.06
N ILE A 266 -8.12 1.08 0.86
CA ILE A 266 -6.97 0.58 1.64
C ILE A 266 -5.82 0.20 0.69
N ARG A 267 -6.10 -0.54 -0.40
CA ARG A 267 -5.04 -0.96 -1.34
C ARG A 267 -4.35 0.22 -2.03
N SER A 268 -5.10 1.24 -2.44
CA SER A 268 -4.54 2.42 -3.12
C SER A 268 -3.66 3.28 -2.19
N HIS A 269 -3.92 3.25 -0.89
CA HIS A 269 -3.16 4.00 0.13
C HIS A 269 -2.00 3.22 0.75
N PHE A 270 -1.76 1.97 0.34
CA PHE A 270 -0.63 1.18 0.82
C PHE A 270 0.68 1.68 0.21
N ARG A 271 1.57 2.21 1.06
CA ARG A 271 2.83 2.82 0.62
C ARG A 271 3.99 1.87 0.83
N MET A 272 4.84 1.72 -0.19
CA MET A 272 6.15 1.09 -0.02
C MET A 272 7.03 1.97 0.86
N PHE A 273 7.95 1.34 1.60
CA PHE A 273 8.93 2.07 2.40
C PHE A 273 10.09 2.48 1.52
N THR A 274 10.02 3.70 1.00
CA THR A 274 11.04 4.30 0.13
C THR A 274 12.03 5.12 0.96
N PRO A 275 13.18 5.53 0.37
CA PRO A 275 14.11 6.46 1.03
C PRO A 275 13.45 7.78 1.47
N GLU A 276 12.50 8.32 0.69
CA GLU A 276 11.72 9.51 1.08
C GLU A 276 10.91 9.27 2.34
N LEU A 277 10.20 8.14 2.41
CA LEU A 277 9.37 7.81 3.55
C LEU A 277 10.22 7.49 4.80
N ALA A 278 11.39 6.88 4.62
CA ALA A 278 12.35 6.65 5.69
C ALA A 278 12.97 7.96 6.19
N SER A 279 13.36 8.85 5.29
CA SER A 279 13.85 10.20 5.61
C SER A 279 12.80 11.01 6.35
N LEU A 280 11.53 10.95 5.91
CA LEU A 280 10.39 11.54 6.62
C LEU A 280 10.23 10.95 8.04
N CYS A 281 10.55 9.67 8.22
CA CYS A 281 10.57 9.02 9.53
C CYS A 281 11.83 9.36 10.35
N GLY A 282 12.73 10.20 9.88
CA GLY A 282 13.93 10.60 10.62
C GLY A 282 15.17 9.74 10.34
N PHE A 283 15.11 8.76 9.43
CA PHE A 283 16.26 7.90 9.15
C PHE A 283 17.20 8.54 8.15
N ARG A 284 18.51 8.40 8.37
CA ARG A 284 19.47 8.50 7.27
C ARG A 284 19.25 7.32 6.32
N CYS A 285 19.32 7.59 5.02
CA CYS A 285 19.20 6.57 3.98
C CYS A 285 20.59 6.25 3.43
N ASP A 286 20.95 4.97 3.40
CA ASP A 286 22.18 4.49 2.78
C ASP A 286 21.81 3.40 1.76
N THR A 287 22.47 3.40 0.60
CA THR A 287 22.26 2.39 -0.44
C THR A 287 23.32 1.29 -0.34
N LEU A 288 22.89 0.04 -0.24
CA LEU A 288 23.77 -1.13 -0.25
C LEU A 288 24.38 -1.30 -1.64
N LYS A 289 25.71 -1.38 -1.71
CA LYS A 289 26.40 -1.66 -2.97
C LYS A 289 26.26 -3.12 -3.35
N GLU A 290 26.01 -3.36 -4.64
CA GLU A 290 25.71 -4.68 -5.21
C GLU A 290 26.75 -5.75 -4.87
N GLU A 291 28.04 -5.40 -4.92
CA GLU A 291 29.16 -6.29 -4.60
C GLU A 291 29.13 -6.85 -3.16
N PHE A 292 28.43 -6.18 -2.24
CA PHE A 292 28.28 -6.60 -0.84
C PHE A 292 26.93 -7.25 -0.53
N LEU A 293 26.03 -7.39 -1.51
CA LEU A 293 24.69 -7.95 -1.33
C LEU A 293 24.71 -9.30 -0.62
N ARG A 294 25.50 -10.25 -1.13
CA ARG A 294 25.64 -11.59 -0.52
C ARG A 294 26.20 -11.52 0.89
N SER A 295 27.15 -10.63 1.16
CA SER A 295 27.74 -10.47 2.49
C SER A 295 26.73 -9.93 3.48
N TYR A 296 25.94 -8.93 3.07
CA TYR A 296 24.88 -8.31 3.87
C TYR A 296 23.77 -9.32 4.22
N LEU A 297 23.26 -10.05 3.21
CA LEU A 297 22.19 -11.03 3.40
C LEU A 297 22.61 -12.22 4.28
N ASN A 298 23.89 -12.58 4.29
CA ASN A 298 24.43 -13.65 5.12
C ASN A 298 24.88 -13.16 6.51
N GLY A 299 24.63 -11.90 6.86
CA GLY A 299 24.96 -11.37 8.20
C GLY A 299 26.46 -11.22 8.46
N ARG A 300 27.30 -11.05 7.43
CA ARG A 300 28.73 -10.76 7.62
C ARG A 300 28.91 -9.43 8.37
N PRO A 301 30.01 -9.25 9.13
CA PRO A 301 30.28 -8.00 9.84
C PRO A 301 30.17 -6.78 8.92
N LEU A 302 29.45 -5.75 9.39
CA LEU A 302 29.18 -4.55 8.61
C LEU A 302 30.40 -3.63 8.56
N SER A 303 30.59 -2.97 7.43
CA SER A 303 31.59 -1.94 7.22
C SER A 303 31.00 -0.79 6.42
N SER A 304 31.38 0.44 6.72
CA SER A 304 30.90 1.63 6.00
C SER A 304 31.11 1.58 4.49
N ARG A 305 32.16 0.87 4.02
CA ARG A 305 32.44 0.67 2.59
C ARG A 305 31.34 -0.07 1.83
N MET A 306 30.50 -0.84 2.56
CA MET A 306 29.38 -1.60 1.98
C MET A 306 28.26 -0.72 1.45
N PHE A 307 28.26 0.56 1.84
CA PHE A 307 27.15 1.47 1.60
C PHE A 307 27.62 2.73 0.88
N THR A 308 26.74 3.27 0.03
CA THR A 308 26.81 4.63 -0.48
C THR A 308 25.87 5.48 0.38
N LYS A 309 26.39 6.55 0.98
CA LYS A 309 25.56 7.46 1.77
C LYS A 309 24.63 8.22 0.83
N ASP A 310 23.34 8.19 1.11
CA ASP A 310 22.32 8.97 0.42
C ASP A 310 21.87 10.15 1.31
N GLN A 311 20.95 10.97 0.81
CA GLN A 311 20.35 12.04 1.57
C GLN A 311 19.50 11.50 2.73
N GLY A 312 19.52 12.22 3.84
CA GLY A 312 18.67 12.01 5.00
C GLY A 312 18.13 13.35 5.49
N PRO A 313 17.26 13.35 6.51
CA PRO A 313 16.73 14.59 7.06
C PRO A 313 17.86 15.39 7.70
N GLU A 314 17.70 16.72 7.73
CA GLU A 314 18.63 17.60 8.44
C GLU A 314 18.73 17.21 9.92
N LYS A 315 19.90 17.44 10.54
CA LYS A 315 20.17 16.98 11.92
C LYS A 315 19.29 17.63 12.98
N ASP A 316 18.72 18.79 12.68
CA ASP A 316 17.78 19.54 13.50
C ASP A 316 16.32 19.12 13.27
N TYR A 317 16.06 18.20 12.33
CA TYR A 317 14.74 17.61 12.15
C TYR A 317 14.28 16.93 13.44
N ILE A 318 13.07 17.24 13.90
CA ILE A 318 12.55 16.81 15.21
C ILE A 318 12.50 15.29 15.40
N PHE A 319 12.43 14.51 14.31
CA PHE A 319 12.44 13.05 14.38
C PHE A 319 13.78 12.42 13.95
N TYR A 320 14.82 13.22 13.70
CA TYR A 320 16.14 12.75 13.29
C TYR A 320 16.65 11.65 14.24
N ASN A 321 16.99 10.50 13.66
CA ASN A 321 17.54 9.36 14.39
C ASN A 321 19.05 9.25 14.08
N PRO A 322 19.93 9.60 15.04
CA PRO A 322 21.37 9.50 14.84
C PRO A 322 21.90 8.07 14.86
N ASP A 323 21.17 7.14 15.47
CA ASP A 323 21.68 5.83 15.87
C ASP A 323 21.31 4.72 14.88
N GLU A 324 20.34 4.97 13.99
CA GLU A 324 19.84 3.99 13.03
C GLU A 324 19.85 4.54 11.61
N ILE A 325 20.18 3.66 10.66
CA ILE A 325 20.27 3.97 9.24
C ILE A 325 19.36 3.01 8.50
N SER A 326 18.50 3.56 7.65
CA SER A 326 17.72 2.76 6.70
C SER A 326 18.58 2.40 5.51
N VAL A 327 18.69 1.10 5.25
CA VAL A 327 19.44 0.55 4.13
C VAL A 327 18.48 0.19 3.00
N PHE A 328 18.84 0.57 1.79
CA PHE A 328 18.08 0.27 0.58
C PHE A 328 18.93 -0.53 -0.42
N TYR A 329 18.29 -1.36 -1.21
CA TYR A 329 18.89 -1.94 -2.40
C TYR A 329 19.05 -0.86 -3.50
N PRO A 330 19.85 -1.12 -4.56
CA PRO A 330 19.97 -0.18 -5.68
C PRO A 330 18.62 0.21 -6.31
N ASP A 331 17.67 -0.73 -6.36
CA ASP A 331 16.29 -0.51 -6.78
C ASP A 331 15.41 0.32 -5.83
N ARG A 332 16.01 0.87 -4.78
CA ARG A 332 15.37 1.67 -3.73
C ARG A 332 14.34 0.89 -2.93
N SER A 333 14.28 -0.44 -3.06
CA SER A 333 13.51 -1.29 -2.16
C SER A 333 14.23 -1.44 -0.83
N PHE A 334 13.46 -1.57 0.25
CA PHE A 334 13.99 -1.53 1.61
C PHE A 334 14.74 -2.82 1.96
N ALA A 335 16.02 -2.69 2.31
CA ALA A 335 16.91 -3.82 2.64
C ALA A 335 17.02 -4.09 4.15
N GLY A 336 16.64 -3.12 4.99
CA GLY A 336 16.63 -3.28 6.45
C GLY A 336 17.16 -2.06 7.20
N ILE A 337 17.39 -2.23 8.51
CA ILE A 337 17.99 -1.23 9.38
C ILE A 337 19.34 -1.72 9.88
N ILE A 338 20.32 -0.82 9.86
CA ILE A 338 21.60 -0.99 10.58
C ILE A 338 21.71 0.07 11.67
N LYS A 339 22.50 -0.23 12.71
CA LYS A 339 22.70 0.64 13.86
C LYS A 339 24.13 1.14 13.91
N ILE A 340 24.30 2.36 14.41
CA ILE A 340 25.58 2.94 14.80
C ILE A 340 25.70 2.72 16.31
N ASN A 341 26.65 1.88 16.72
CA ASN A 341 26.93 1.65 18.13
C ASN A 341 27.69 2.83 18.75
N GLU A 342 27.81 2.87 20.07
CA GLU A 342 28.60 3.88 20.80
C GLU A 342 30.08 3.93 20.35
N ASP A 343 30.64 2.81 19.90
CA ASP A 343 32.00 2.71 19.35
C ASP A 343 32.09 3.07 17.85
N TYR A 344 31.02 3.66 17.30
CA TYR A 344 30.83 4.01 15.89
C TYR A 344 30.86 2.83 14.91
N ARG A 345 30.86 1.58 15.41
CA ARG A 345 30.75 0.41 14.54
C ARG A 345 29.31 0.17 14.10
N LEU A 346 29.18 -0.41 12.93
CA LEU A 346 27.89 -0.78 12.36
C LEU A 346 27.47 -2.17 12.86
N SER A 347 26.22 -2.31 13.28
CA SER A 347 25.59 -3.59 13.62
C SER A 347 24.24 -3.75 12.93
N TYR A 348 23.76 -4.98 12.76
CA TYR A 348 22.44 -5.21 12.15
C TYR A 348 21.34 -4.88 13.16
N GLY A 349 20.37 -4.05 12.74
CA GLY A 349 19.08 -3.96 13.42
C GLY A 349 18.18 -5.11 12.96
N PHE A 350 17.90 -5.17 11.65
CA PHE A 350 17.26 -6.31 10.99
C PHE A 350 17.48 -6.22 9.47
N VAL A 351 17.38 -7.36 8.79
CA VAL A 351 17.53 -7.48 7.33
C VAL A 351 16.19 -7.87 6.72
N VAL A 352 15.85 -7.21 5.62
CA VAL A 352 14.72 -7.54 4.75
C VAL A 352 15.31 -8.05 3.44
N PRO A 353 15.32 -9.37 3.20
CA PRO A 353 15.79 -9.91 1.93
C PRO A 353 15.01 -9.27 0.78
N PRO A 354 15.64 -9.06 -0.40
CA PRO A 354 14.88 -8.63 -1.56
C PRO A 354 13.77 -9.66 -1.77
N GLU A 355 12.58 -9.17 -2.11
CA GLU A 355 11.48 -10.05 -2.47
C GLU A 355 12.03 -10.99 -3.54
N LYS A 356 12.10 -12.30 -3.24
CA LYS A 356 12.53 -13.26 -4.25
C LYS A 356 11.55 -13.08 -5.39
N GLU A 357 11.99 -12.47 -6.50
CA GLU A 357 11.32 -12.63 -7.78
C GLU A 357 11.05 -14.12 -7.87
N LYS A 358 9.77 -14.49 -7.83
CA LYS A 358 9.36 -15.85 -8.11
C LYS A 358 9.75 -15.98 -9.59
N LYS A 359 10.94 -16.52 -9.85
CA LYS A 359 11.48 -16.61 -11.21
C LYS A 359 10.46 -17.43 -11.99
N ILE A 360 9.67 -16.75 -12.79
CA ILE A 360 8.61 -17.38 -13.55
C ILE A 360 9.28 -18.29 -14.57
N SER A 361 8.81 -19.53 -14.68
CA SER A 361 9.33 -20.43 -15.71
C SER A 361 8.74 -20.02 -17.05
N VAL A 362 9.59 -19.74 -18.02
CA VAL A 362 9.16 -19.39 -19.38
C VAL A 362 9.50 -20.56 -20.29
N PHE A 363 8.51 -21.07 -21.00
CA PHE A 363 8.67 -22.14 -21.99
C PHE A 363 8.29 -21.62 -23.37
N SER A 364 8.94 -22.12 -24.42
CA SER A 364 8.42 -22.00 -25.78
C SER A 364 7.35 -23.06 -26.05
N TRP A 365 6.50 -22.83 -27.05
CA TRP A 365 5.56 -23.85 -27.51
C TRP A 365 6.24 -25.15 -27.97
N ASP A 366 7.42 -25.05 -28.57
CA ASP A 366 8.20 -26.19 -29.03
C ASP A 366 8.78 -27.00 -27.88
N GLU A 367 9.24 -26.34 -26.80
CA GLU A 367 9.69 -27.01 -25.58
C GLU A 367 8.55 -27.82 -24.93
N VAL A 368 7.36 -27.21 -24.82
CA VAL A 368 6.18 -27.90 -24.30
C VAL A 368 5.78 -29.07 -25.22
N SER A 369 5.81 -28.88 -26.54
CA SER A 369 5.51 -29.92 -27.53
C SER A 369 6.52 -31.07 -27.51
N GLY A 370 7.79 -30.75 -27.23
CA GLY A 370 8.88 -31.70 -27.01
C GLY A 370 8.86 -32.40 -25.65
N ARG A 371 7.80 -32.20 -24.85
CA ARG A 371 7.60 -32.76 -23.50
C ARG A 371 8.66 -32.32 -22.48
N ALA A 372 9.20 -31.11 -22.61
CA ALA A 372 10.09 -30.51 -21.62
C ALA A 372 9.34 -29.91 -20.40
N PHE A 373 8.02 -30.06 -20.33
CA PHE A 373 7.22 -29.54 -19.22
C PHE A 373 7.43 -30.36 -17.93
N PRO A 374 7.61 -29.73 -16.75
CA PRO A 374 7.99 -30.44 -15.52
C PRO A 374 7.00 -31.54 -15.11
N VAL A 375 7.52 -32.74 -14.83
CA VAL A 375 6.71 -33.91 -14.46
C VAL A 375 5.95 -33.67 -13.15
N GLU A 376 6.55 -32.98 -12.17
CA GLU A 376 5.86 -32.62 -10.93
C GLU A 376 4.66 -31.69 -11.14
N TRP A 377 4.66 -30.90 -12.21
CA TRP A 377 3.55 -30.00 -12.55
C TRP A 377 2.48 -30.74 -13.31
N LEU A 378 2.88 -31.63 -14.23
CA LEU A 378 1.96 -32.57 -14.88
C LEU A 378 1.21 -33.42 -13.84
N ALA A 379 1.88 -33.88 -12.78
CA ALA A 379 1.24 -34.67 -11.73
C ALA A 379 0.13 -33.90 -10.98
N LYS A 380 0.27 -32.58 -10.81
CA LYS A 380 -0.72 -31.71 -10.17
C LYS A 380 -1.85 -31.30 -11.12
N GLY A 381 -1.54 -31.17 -12.41
CA GLY A 381 -2.39 -30.55 -13.40
C GLY A 381 -2.29 -29.03 -13.40
N THR A 382 -2.74 -28.40 -14.48
CA THR A 382 -2.59 -26.96 -14.69
C THR A 382 -3.92 -26.21 -14.76
N SER A 383 -3.89 -24.97 -14.30
CA SER A 383 -4.93 -23.94 -14.50
C SER A 383 -4.33 -22.91 -15.46
N VAL A 384 -4.96 -22.71 -16.61
CA VAL A 384 -4.37 -21.86 -17.66
C VAL A 384 -5.38 -20.91 -18.31
N SER A 385 -4.85 -19.83 -18.87
CA SER A 385 -5.56 -18.94 -19.79
C SER A 385 -4.70 -18.72 -21.03
N VAL A 386 -5.34 -18.55 -22.18
CA VAL A 386 -4.72 -18.41 -23.50
C VAL A 386 -5.17 -17.10 -24.13
N GLY A 387 -4.24 -16.35 -24.71
CA GLY A 387 -4.60 -15.13 -25.40
C GLY A 387 -3.44 -14.48 -26.12
N SER A 388 -3.75 -13.54 -27.02
CA SER A 388 -2.72 -12.65 -27.58
C SER A 388 -2.00 -11.88 -26.49
N PHE A 389 -2.76 -11.43 -25.47
CA PHE A 389 -2.31 -10.61 -24.36
C PHE A 389 -1.35 -9.53 -24.85
N ASP A 390 -1.73 -8.64 -25.76
CA ASP A 390 -0.81 -7.58 -26.23
C ASP A 390 -0.43 -6.56 -25.13
N GLY A 391 -1.14 -6.60 -24.00
CA GLY A 391 -0.89 -5.86 -22.78
C GLY A 391 -1.91 -6.27 -21.72
N PHE A 392 -1.44 -6.59 -20.52
CA PHE A 392 -2.35 -6.95 -19.42
C PHE A 392 -3.13 -5.73 -18.96
N HIS A 393 -4.44 -5.73 -19.13
CA HIS A 393 -5.36 -4.70 -18.68
C HIS A 393 -6.31 -5.24 -17.61
N SER A 394 -7.22 -4.42 -17.09
CA SER A 394 -8.17 -4.78 -16.03
C SER A 394 -9.00 -6.03 -16.37
N GLY A 395 -9.43 -6.17 -17.63
CA GLY A 395 -10.02 -7.42 -18.14
C GLY A 395 -9.10 -8.64 -18.06
N HIS A 396 -7.86 -8.56 -18.54
CA HIS A 396 -6.89 -9.66 -18.43
C HIS A 396 -6.53 -9.98 -16.97
N ALA A 397 -6.54 -8.99 -16.07
CA ALA A 397 -6.32 -9.21 -14.64
C ALA A 397 -7.33 -10.21 -14.06
N LYS A 398 -8.60 -10.15 -14.50
CA LYS A 398 -9.63 -11.12 -14.09
C LYS A 398 -9.36 -12.54 -14.61
N LEU A 399 -8.78 -12.69 -15.81
CA LEU A 399 -8.35 -13.98 -16.33
C LEU A 399 -7.21 -14.56 -15.48
N VAL A 400 -6.19 -13.74 -15.18
CA VAL A 400 -5.07 -14.15 -14.32
C VAL A 400 -5.56 -14.51 -12.91
N ASP A 401 -6.45 -13.72 -12.31
CA ASP A 401 -7.06 -14.02 -11.01
C ASP A 401 -7.84 -15.35 -11.06
N GLY A 402 -8.59 -15.60 -12.13
CA GLY A 402 -9.33 -16.84 -12.34
C GLY A 402 -8.41 -18.06 -12.50
N VAL A 403 -7.25 -17.88 -13.14
CA VAL A 403 -6.19 -18.91 -13.23
C VAL A 403 -5.63 -19.23 -11.85
N LEU A 404 -5.29 -18.20 -11.07
CA LEU A 404 -4.73 -18.32 -9.72
C LEU A 404 -5.72 -18.90 -8.70
N ALA A 405 -7.03 -18.80 -8.96
CA ALA A 405 -8.07 -19.39 -8.13
C ALA A 405 -8.14 -20.93 -8.21
N GLY A 406 -7.44 -21.56 -9.16
CA GLY A 406 -7.35 -23.02 -9.32
C GLY A 406 -6.55 -23.69 -8.21
N SER A 407 -7.12 -23.82 -7.01
CA SER A 407 -6.46 -24.40 -5.83
C SER A 407 -5.87 -25.79 -6.12
N GLY A 408 -4.58 -25.96 -5.83
CA GLY A 408 -3.86 -27.22 -6.02
C GLY A 408 -3.31 -27.45 -7.44
N LEU A 409 -3.71 -26.62 -8.42
CA LEU A 409 -3.19 -26.64 -9.79
C LEU A 409 -1.98 -25.71 -9.92
N VAL A 410 -1.15 -25.97 -10.94
CA VAL A 410 -0.06 -25.06 -11.32
C VAL A 410 -0.59 -24.00 -12.27
N SER A 411 -0.33 -22.73 -11.98
CA SER A 411 -0.88 -21.59 -12.70
C SER A 411 -0.03 -21.22 -13.93
N GLY A 412 -0.66 -21.11 -15.10
CA GLY A 412 0.02 -20.83 -16.36
C GLY A 412 -0.68 -19.81 -17.24
N ILE A 413 0.08 -19.02 -17.97
CA ILE A 413 -0.45 -18.15 -19.04
C ILE A 413 0.20 -18.52 -20.36
N LEU A 414 -0.63 -18.78 -21.37
CA LEU A 414 -0.17 -19.00 -22.74
C LEU A 414 -0.37 -17.71 -23.54
N MET A 415 0.74 -17.13 -23.98
CA MET A 415 0.73 -15.86 -24.70
C MET A 415 1.54 -15.95 -25.98
N PHE A 416 1.26 -15.06 -26.92
CA PHE A 416 2.00 -15.00 -28.18
C PHE A 416 3.16 -14.03 -28.09
N ARG A 417 4.30 -14.36 -28.72
CA ARG A 417 5.47 -13.46 -28.78
C ARG A 417 5.12 -12.11 -29.37
N LYS A 418 4.36 -12.12 -30.47
CA LYS A 418 3.75 -10.95 -31.09
C LYS A 418 2.24 -11.13 -31.10
N SER A 419 1.49 -10.04 -30.95
CA SER A 419 0.05 -10.09 -31.23
C SER A 419 -0.20 -10.57 -32.65
N PHE A 420 -1.23 -11.39 -32.88
CA PHE A 420 -1.63 -11.78 -34.24
C PHE A 420 -2.00 -10.57 -35.11
N ARG A 421 -2.32 -9.43 -34.49
CA ARG A 421 -2.55 -8.18 -35.22
C ARG A 421 -1.28 -7.59 -35.83
N SER A 422 -0.09 -8.08 -35.47
CA SER A 422 1.15 -7.64 -36.11
C SER A 422 1.22 -7.96 -37.60
N PHE A 423 0.31 -8.81 -38.09
CA PHE A 423 0.14 -9.12 -39.50
C PHE A 423 -0.85 -8.18 -40.23
N ASP A 424 -1.57 -7.31 -39.50
CA ASP A 424 -2.49 -6.33 -40.08
C ASP A 424 -1.72 -5.12 -40.63
N SER A 425 -2.14 -4.58 -41.78
CA SER A 425 -1.45 -3.46 -42.43
C SER A 425 -1.50 -2.13 -41.65
N ASP A 426 -2.44 -1.99 -40.73
CA ASP A 426 -2.65 -0.82 -39.86
C ASP A 426 -2.12 -1.03 -38.43
N TYR A 427 -1.33 -2.09 -38.21
CA TYR A 427 -0.73 -2.41 -36.93
C TYR A 427 0.22 -1.31 -36.45
N GLN A 428 -0.04 -0.82 -35.24
CA GLN A 428 0.63 0.35 -34.66
C GLN A 428 1.39 0.01 -33.38
N GLY A 429 1.76 -1.26 -33.23
CA GLY A 429 2.47 -1.78 -32.06
C GLY A 429 1.55 -2.34 -30.97
N ASP A 430 2.13 -3.11 -30.07
CA ASP A 430 1.48 -3.71 -28.92
C ASP A 430 1.42 -2.73 -27.73
N VAL A 431 0.59 -3.02 -26.73
CA VAL A 431 0.49 -2.18 -25.53
C VAL A 431 1.69 -2.40 -24.61
N SER A 432 2.23 -3.62 -24.57
CA SER A 432 3.37 -3.99 -23.72
C SER A 432 4.30 -4.97 -24.44
N THR A 433 5.61 -4.88 -24.20
CA THR A 433 6.56 -5.84 -24.76
C THR A 433 6.37 -7.24 -24.17
N LEU A 434 6.90 -8.27 -24.82
CA LEU A 434 6.93 -9.63 -24.25
C LEU A 434 7.56 -9.64 -22.85
N ARG A 435 8.65 -8.91 -22.65
CA ARG A 435 9.32 -8.77 -21.34
C ARG A 435 8.35 -8.23 -20.29
N GLN A 436 7.68 -7.11 -20.56
CA GLN A 436 6.71 -6.53 -19.62
C GLN A 436 5.53 -7.46 -19.31
N ARG A 437 5.12 -8.29 -20.27
CA ARG A 437 4.04 -9.28 -20.07
C ARG A 437 4.48 -10.44 -19.18
N ILE A 438 5.71 -10.92 -19.35
CA ILE A 438 6.31 -11.93 -18.46
C ILE A 438 6.51 -11.35 -17.06
N ASP A 439 7.04 -10.13 -16.96
CA ASP A 439 7.23 -9.41 -15.68
C ASP A 439 5.89 -9.26 -14.94
N TYR A 440 4.80 -8.91 -15.65
CA TYR A 440 3.46 -8.85 -15.07
C TYR A 440 2.99 -10.20 -14.50
N CYS A 441 3.19 -11.29 -15.23
CA CYS A 441 2.82 -12.63 -14.75
C CYS A 441 3.62 -13.03 -13.51
N ALA A 442 4.92 -12.73 -13.49
CA ALA A 442 5.79 -12.98 -12.34
C ALA A 442 5.33 -12.22 -11.10
N GLN A 443 5.00 -10.92 -11.25
CA GLN A 443 4.47 -10.08 -10.18
C GLN A 443 3.12 -10.57 -9.63
N LYS A 444 2.26 -11.12 -10.50
CA LYS A 444 0.99 -11.75 -10.09
C LYS A 444 1.16 -13.12 -9.43
N GLY A 445 2.37 -13.69 -9.48
CA GLY A 445 2.69 -14.96 -8.85
C GLY A 445 2.33 -16.18 -9.68
N VAL A 446 2.08 -16.00 -10.99
CA VAL A 446 1.90 -17.09 -11.96
C VAL A 446 3.15 -17.97 -11.97
N ASP A 447 2.97 -19.29 -12.03
CA ASP A 447 4.08 -20.24 -11.95
C ASP A 447 4.85 -20.32 -13.27
N PHE A 448 4.15 -20.26 -14.41
CA PHE A 448 4.78 -20.29 -15.73
C PHE A 448 4.08 -19.51 -16.83
N VAL A 449 4.86 -19.19 -17.87
CA VAL A 449 4.37 -18.66 -19.14
C VAL A 449 4.79 -19.60 -20.26
N VAL A 450 3.89 -19.86 -21.21
CA VAL A 450 4.26 -20.44 -22.51
C VAL A 450 4.20 -19.33 -23.55
N VAL A 451 5.32 -19.08 -24.20
CA VAL A 451 5.42 -18.13 -25.31
C VAL A 451 5.26 -18.90 -26.62
N ILE A 452 4.23 -18.55 -27.36
CA ILE A 452 3.89 -19.15 -28.64
C ILE A 452 4.39 -18.24 -29.75
N ASP A 453 5.22 -18.79 -30.64
CA ASP A 453 5.62 -18.16 -31.89
C ASP A 453 4.59 -18.54 -32.99
N PHE A 454 4.02 -17.53 -33.64
CA PHE A 454 2.93 -17.71 -34.62
C PHE A 454 3.50 -18.21 -35.95
N SER A 455 3.88 -19.49 -36.03
CA SER A 455 4.35 -20.11 -37.27
C SER A 455 3.19 -20.35 -38.25
N ASP A 456 3.51 -20.49 -39.54
CA ASP A 456 2.52 -20.85 -40.56
C ASP A 456 1.78 -22.14 -40.21
N GLU A 457 2.50 -23.13 -39.66
CA GLU A 457 1.92 -24.39 -39.20
C GLU A 457 0.98 -24.18 -38.01
N PHE A 458 1.41 -23.40 -37.00
CA PHE A 458 0.59 -23.09 -35.84
C PHE A 458 -0.68 -22.32 -36.24
N SER A 459 -0.56 -21.37 -37.18
CA SER A 459 -1.69 -20.55 -37.66
C SER A 459 -2.82 -21.38 -38.28
N ARG A 460 -2.48 -22.53 -38.88
CA ARG A 460 -3.41 -23.46 -39.55
C ARG A 460 -3.98 -24.52 -38.61
N MET A 461 -3.60 -24.49 -37.33
CA MET A 461 -4.09 -25.45 -36.34
C MET A 461 -5.57 -25.22 -36.02
N GLU A 462 -6.37 -26.26 -36.12
CA GLU A 462 -7.77 -26.24 -35.69
C GLU A 462 -7.89 -26.02 -34.17
N GLY A 463 -8.88 -25.24 -33.72
CA GLY A 463 -9.01 -24.85 -32.32
C GLY A 463 -9.23 -26.06 -31.39
N SER A 464 -9.99 -27.06 -31.83
CA SER A 464 -10.20 -28.30 -31.08
C SER A 464 -8.91 -29.13 -30.93
N VAL A 465 -7.99 -29.05 -31.90
CA VAL A 465 -6.69 -29.72 -31.84
C VAL A 465 -5.79 -28.97 -30.86
N PHE A 466 -5.81 -27.64 -30.90
CA PHE A 466 -5.06 -26.81 -29.97
C PHE A 466 -5.44 -27.10 -28.51
N VAL A 467 -6.74 -27.12 -28.17
CA VAL A 467 -7.17 -27.41 -26.79
C VAL A 467 -6.85 -28.86 -26.37
N ARG A 468 -6.95 -29.84 -27.29
CA ARG A 468 -6.48 -31.22 -27.03
C ARG A 468 -4.98 -31.30 -26.75
N LYS A 469 -4.16 -30.45 -27.38
CA LYS A 469 -2.74 -30.31 -27.04
C LYS A 469 -2.55 -29.75 -25.63
N LEU A 470 -3.35 -28.77 -25.19
CA LEU A 470 -3.28 -28.27 -23.80
C LEU A 470 -3.61 -29.36 -22.77
N LEU A 471 -4.66 -30.15 -23.03
CA LEU A 471 -5.03 -31.28 -22.18
C LEU A 471 -3.91 -32.32 -22.05
N SER A 472 -3.25 -32.65 -23.17
CA SER A 472 -2.22 -33.71 -23.19
C SER A 472 -0.83 -33.23 -22.76
N LEU A 473 -0.40 -32.05 -23.19
CA LEU A 473 0.96 -31.54 -22.96
C LEU A 473 1.11 -30.83 -21.62
N LEU A 474 0.06 -30.20 -21.10
CA LEU A 474 0.10 -29.45 -19.84
C LEU A 474 -0.72 -30.12 -18.71
N ASN A 475 -1.34 -31.27 -18.98
CA ASN A 475 -2.37 -31.87 -18.11
C ASN A 475 -3.38 -30.81 -17.61
N MET A 476 -3.88 -30.00 -18.55
CA MET A 476 -4.81 -28.92 -18.24
C MET A 476 -6.06 -29.46 -17.55
N LYS A 477 -6.37 -28.94 -16.37
CA LYS A 477 -7.59 -29.27 -15.61
C LYS A 477 -8.60 -28.13 -15.60
N ARG A 478 -8.12 -26.90 -15.75
CA ARG A 478 -8.94 -25.69 -15.71
C ARG A 478 -8.49 -24.72 -16.79
N LEU A 479 -9.44 -24.25 -17.59
CA LEU A 479 -9.25 -23.25 -18.64
C LEU A 479 -10.08 -22.00 -18.29
N VAL A 480 -9.45 -20.84 -18.27
CA VAL A 480 -10.07 -19.57 -17.86
C VAL A 480 -10.06 -18.61 -19.03
N GLU A 481 -11.24 -18.26 -19.53
CA GLU A 481 -11.37 -17.45 -20.75
C GLU A 481 -12.50 -16.41 -20.67
N GLY A 482 -12.37 -15.35 -21.47
CA GLY A 482 -13.41 -14.33 -21.61
C GLY A 482 -14.61 -14.83 -22.42
N LYS A 483 -15.77 -14.17 -22.26
CA LYS A 483 -17.01 -14.51 -23.00
C LYS A 483 -16.87 -14.52 -24.53
N ASP A 484 -15.96 -13.71 -25.07
CA ASP A 484 -15.77 -13.54 -26.51
C ASP A 484 -14.56 -14.34 -27.04
N PHE A 485 -14.06 -15.29 -26.24
CA PHE A 485 -12.90 -16.09 -26.62
C PHE A 485 -13.17 -16.93 -27.87
N ARG A 486 -12.18 -16.92 -28.77
CA ARG A 486 -12.11 -17.77 -29.97
C ARG A 486 -10.68 -18.22 -30.19
N CYS A 487 -10.49 -19.43 -30.70
CA CYS A 487 -9.17 -19.93 -31.08
C CYS A 487 -9.22 -20.86 -32.29
N GLY A 488 -8.05 -21.18 -32.83
CA GLY A 488 -7.90 -22.02 -34.02
C GLY A 488 -7.89 -21.26 -35.34
N TYR A 489 -7.61 -21.98 -36.43
CA TYR A 489 -7.60 -21.44 -37.79
C TYR A 489 -8.90 -20.69 -38.09
N LYS A 490 -8.77 -19.40 -38.43
CA LYS A 490 -9.91 -18.47 -38.65
C LYS A 490 -10.90 -18.38 -37.48
N GLY A 491 -10.46 -18.69 -36.25
CA GLY A 491 -11.29 -18.69 -35.05
C GLY A 491 -12.35 -19.79 -35.05
N SER A 492 -12.01 -20.98 -35.57
CA SER A 492 -12.94 -22.10 -35.76
C SER A 492 -13.58 -22.64 -34.47
N LEU A 493 -12.99 -22.38 -33.30
CA LEU A 493 -13.54 -22.78 -32.01
C LEU A 493 -13.99 -21.57 -31.20
N ASP A 494 -15.29 -21.51 -30.89
CA ASP A 494 -15.92 -20.49 -30.06
C ASP A 494 -16.27 -21.00 -28.65
N MET A 495 -16.82 -20.12 -27.81
CA MET A 495 -17.19 -20.45 -26.43
C MET A 495 -18.29 -21.51 -26.31
N GLU A 496 -19.20 -21.62 -27.28
CA GLU A 496 -20.24 -22.67 -27.23
C GLU A 496 -19.63 -24.05 -27.50
N SER A 497 -18.79 -24.14 -28.53
CA SER A 497 -18.07 -25.36 -28.90
C SER A 497 -17.08 -25.76 -27.80
N LEU A 498 -16.41 -24.78 -27.18
CA LEU A 498 -15.50 -25.02 -26.05
C LEU A 498 -16.24 -25.55 -24.81
N ARG A 499 -17.46 -25.08 -24.53
CA ARG A 499 -18.31 -25.64 -23.45
C ARG A 499 -18.63 -27.11 -23.70
N LYS A 500 -19.06 -27.47 -24.93
CA LYS A 500 -19.31 -28.88 -25.29
C LYS A 500 -18.06 -29.73 -25.08
N MET A 501 -16.92 -29.25 -25.57
CA MET A 501 -15.64 -29.96 -25.42
C MET A 501 -15.19 -30.08 -23.96
N SER A 502 -15.51 -29.10 -23.09
CA SER A 502 -15.20 -29.16 -21.66
C SER A 502 -15.92 -30.30 -20.94
N VAL A 503 -17.18 -30.55 -21.31
CA VAL A 503 -17.98 -31.65 -20.77
C VAL A 503 -17.46 -32.98 -21.29
N GLU A 504 -17.17 -33.09 -22.59
CA GLU A 504 -16.70 -34.32 -23.23
C GLU A 504 -15.29 -34.73 -22.75
N SER A 505 -14.40 -33.77 -22.56
CA SER A 505 -12.99 -34.00 -22.21
C SER A 505 -12.70 -33.89 -20.71
N GLY A 506 -13.69 -33.51 -19.89
CA GLY A 506 -13.59 -33.50 -18.43
C GLY A 506 -12.64 -32.43 -17.85
N PHE A 507 -12.64 -31.22 -18.40
CA PHE A 507 -11.92 -30.08 -17.82
C PHE A 507 -12.89 -28.97 -17.39
N GLU A 508 -12.49 -28.19 -16.39
CA GLU A 508 -13.27 -27.06 -15.91
C GLU A 508 -13.08 -25.85 -16.82
N LEU A 509 -14.17 -25.33 -17.41
CA LEU A 509 -14.17 -24.09 -18.16
C LEU A 509 -14.75 -22.95 -17.32
N VAL A 510 -13.94 -21.93 -17.06
CA VAL A 510 -14.32 -20.73 -16.31
C VAL A 510 -14.49 -19.58 -17.30
N CYS A 511 -15.69 -19.00 -17.31
CA CYS A 511 -15.99 -17.87 -18.17
C CYS A 511 -15.97 -16.58 -17.35
N VAL A 512 -15.13 -15.63 -17.75
CA VAL A 512 -14.93 -14.37 -17.05
C VAL A 512 -15.67 -13.24 -17.76
N ASP A 513 -16.34 -12.39 -16.98
CA ASP A 513 -17.05 -11.22 -17.47
C ASP A 513 -16.09 -10.14 -18.00
N ASN A 514 -16.57 -9.39 -18.99
CA ASN A 514 -15.87 -8.22 -19.48
C ASN A 514 -15.82 -7.13 -18.39
N VAL A 515 -14.73 -6.37 -18.36
CA VAL A 515 -14.57 -5.21 -17.49
C VAL A 515 -14.86 -3.95 -18.30
N ASP A 516 -15.73 -3.10 -17.79
CA ASP A 516 -16.10 -1.84 -18.41
C ASP A 516 -15.44 -0.65 -17.70
N PHE A 517 -15.15 0.39 -18.47
CA PHE A 517 -14.65 1.66 -17.98
C PHE A 517 -15.30 2.78 -18.80
N ASN A 518 -15.91 3.77 -18.15
CA ASN A 518 -16.71 4.83 -18.78
C ASN A 518 -17.78 4.30 -19.75
N GLY A 519 -18.50 3.24 -19.36
CA GLY A 519 -19.63 2.69 -20.15
C GLY A 519 -19.23 1.86 -21.38
N GLU A 520 -17.94 1.68 -21.63
CA GLU A 520 -17.43 0.86 -22.73
C GLU A 520 -16.47 -0.21 -22.22
N ARG A 521 -16.42 -1.34 -22.93
CA ARG A 521 -15.51 -2.44 -22.63
C ARG A 521 -14.05 -2.02 -22.66
N VAL A 522 -13.28 -2.45 -21.67
CA VAL A 522 -11.82 -2.34 -21.69
C VAL A 522 -11.23 -3.39 -22.64
N SER A 523 -10.49 -2.92 -23.64
CA SER A 523 -9.76 -3.75 -24.58
C SER A 523 -8.43 -3.12 -24.93
N SER A 524 -7.48 -3.94 -25.37
CA SER A 524 -6.19 -3.48 -25.86
C SER A 524 -6.26 -2.47 -27.00
N SER A 525 -7.23 -2.61 -27.92
CA SER A 525 -7.42 -1.65 -29.01
C SER A 525 -7.81 -0.28 -28.48
N ARG A 526 -8.75 -0.23 -27.53
CA ARG A 526 -9.15 1.01 -26.86
C ARG A 526 -7.99 1.65 -26.09
N ILE A 527 -7.15 0.83 -25.46
CA ILE A 527 -5.95 1.31 -24.76
C ILE A 527 -4.96 1.92 -25.76
N ARG A 528 -4.67 1.25 -26.88
CA ARG A 528 -3.81 1.81 -27.95
C ARG A 528 -4.35 3.15 -28.46
N ASP A 529 -5.64 3.24 -28.72
CA ASP A 529 -6.25 4.47 -29.20
C ASP A 529 -6.17 5.59 -28.16
N SER A 530 -6.27 5.25 -26.87
CA SER A 530 -6.11 6.20 -25.77
C SER A 530 -4.65 6.65 -25.58
N VAL A 531 -3.68 5.74 -25.78
CA VAL A 531 -2.24 6.09 -25.78
C VAL A 531 -1.94 7.08 -26.90
N LYS A 532 -2.44 6.83 -28.12
CA LYS A 532 -2.25 7.77 -29.25
C LYS A 532 -2.82 9.15 -28.98
N LYS A 533 -3.96 9.22 -28.32
CA LYS A 533 -4.59 10.49 -27.91
C LYS A 533 -3.94 11.12 -26.67
N ALA A 534 -2.86 10.52 -26.16
CA ALA A 534 -2.19 10.91 -24.92
C ALA A 534 -3.12 10.98 -23.69
N CYS A 535 -4.21 10.19 -23.68
CA CYS A 535 -5.15 10.12 -22.56
C CYS A 535 -4.63 9.18 -21.45
N PHE A 536 -3.45 9.48 -20.91
CA PHE A 536 -2.75 8.58 -19.99
C PHE A 536 -3.49 8.31 -18.68
N ALA A 537 -4.37 9.23 -18.23
CA ALA A 537 -5.25 9.01 -17.08
C ALA A 537 -6.19 7.81 -17.30
N ASP A 538 -6.82 7.73 -18.47
CA ASP A 538 -7.75 6.66 -18.82
C ASP A 538 -6.99 5.36 -19.13
N VAL A 539 -5.85 5.46 -19.81
CA VAL A 539 -4.94 4.32 -20.03
C VAL A 539 -4.54 3.70 -18.69
N GLN A 540 -4.16 4.52 -17.71
CA GLN A 540 -3.75 4.05 -16.39
C GLN A 540 -4.90 3.34 -15.66
N LYS A 541 -6.13 3.87 -15.73
CA LYS A 541 -7.31 3.23 -15.15
C LYS A 541 -7.63 1.90 -15.83
N MET A 542 -7.49 1.82 -17.15
CA MET A 542 -7.71 0.58 -17.90
C MET A 542 -6.61 -0.47 -17.66
N LEU A 543 -5.34 -0.04 -17.51
CA LEU A 543 -4.21 -0.94 -17.27
C LEU A 543 -3.99 -1.30 -15.79
N LEU A 544 -4.61 -0.54 -14.87
CA LEU A 544 -4.35 -0.56 -13.43
C LEU A 544 -2.88 -0.22 -13.07
N ARG A 545 -2.17 0.44 -13.97
CA ARG A 545 -0.78 0.92 -13.85
C ARG A 545 -0.50 1.98 -14.92
N PRO A 546 0.51 2.85 -14.74
CA PRO A 546 0.90 3.79 -15.79
C PRO A 546 1.23 3.09 -17.11
N PHE A 547 1.00 3.77 -18.23
CA PHE A 547 1.52 3.30 -19.50
C PHE A 547 3.04 3.37 -19.47
N SER A 548 3.67 2.26 -19.82
CA SER A 548 5.09 2.04 -19.59
C SER A 548 5.73 1.63 -20.90
N TYR A 549 6.61 2.47 -21.42
CA TYR A 549 7.28 2.26 -22.70
C TYR A 549 8.67 1.66 -22.45
N ASP A 550 8.93 0.49 -23.00
CA ASP A 550 10.17 -0.26 -22.83
C ASP A 550 11.27 0.35 -23.69
N CYS A 551 12.33 0.83 -23.02
CA CYS A 551 13.52 1.41 -23.65
C CYS A 551 14.74 0.50 -23.49
N SER A 552 14.54 -0.73 -22.99
CA SER A 552 15.64 -1.66 -22.75
C SER A 552 16.38 -1.96 -24.05
N GLY A 553 17.69 -1.69 -24.07
CA GLY A 553 18.53 -1.93 -25.25
C GLY A 553 18.49 -0.82 -26.31
N PHE A 554 17.91 0.34 -26.01
CA PHE A 554 17.95 1.49 -26.90
C PHE A 554 19.35 2.12 -26.93
N ASP A 555 19.81 2.48 -28.14
CA ASP A 555 21.04 3.26 -28.34
C ASP A 555 20.71 4.75 -28.37
N TRP A 556 21.01 5.46 -27.29
CA TRP A 556 20.67 6.87 -27.11
C TRP A 556 21.78 7.79 -27.61
N LYS A 557 21.44 8.82 -28.39
CA LYS A 557 22.38 9.80 -28.94
C LYS A 557 22.07 11.20 -28.45
N ILE A 558 23.09 12.02 -28.20
CA ILE A 558 22.89 13.42 -27.80
C ILE A 558 22.22 14.18 -28.96
N SER A 559 21.09 14.82 -28.66
CA SER A 559 20.32 15.64 -29.59
C SER A 559 20.91 17.04 -29.76
N LYS A 560 20.60 17.71 -30.87
CA LYS A 560 20.96 19.12 -31.13
C LYS A 560 20.01 20.12 -30.45
N LYS A 561 18.98 19.65 -29.73
CA LYS A 561 18.03 20.52 -29.01
C LYS A 561 18.74 21.37 -27.95
N LYS A 562 18.31 22.63 -27.81
CA LYS A 562 18.89 23.60 -26.86
C LYS A 562 18.78 23.04 -25.44
N SER A 563 19.93 22.86 -24.80
CA SER A 563 20.10 22.17 -23.52
C SER A 563 20.53 23.19 -22.44
N SER A 564 20.27 22.91 -21.17
CA SER A 564 20.80 23.73 -20.05
C SER A 564 22.21 23.26 -19.66
N SER A 565 22.87 23.94 -18.72
CA SER A 565 24.19 23.51 -18.24
C SER A 565 24.17 22.11 -17.61
N ASP A 566 23.01 21.70 -17.07
CA ASP A 566 22.89 20.53 -16.20
C ASP A 566 22.10 19.37 -16.83
N PHE A 567 21.48 19.58 -18.00
CA PHE A 567 20.65 18.57 -18.68
C PHE A 567 20.81 18.63 -20.19
N SER A 568 20.92 17.46 -20.83
CA SER A 568 20.99 17.31 -22.29
C SER A 568 19.84 16.45 -22.80
N TRP A 569 19.37 16.74 -24.01
CA TRP A 569 18.43 15.87 -24.71
C TRP A 569 19.15 14.67 -25.31
N PHE A 570 18.63 13.47 -25.06
CA PHE A 570 19.08 12.22 -25.65
C PHE A 570 17.96 11.65 -26.50
N GLU A 571 18.23 11.35 -27.76
CA GLU A 571 17.25 10.88 -28.73
C GLU A 571 17.63 9.53 -29.33
N THR A 572 16.62 8.77 -29.72
CA THR A 572 16.77 7.50 -30.44
C THR A 572 15.53 7.24 -31.30
N GLU A 573 15.70 6.39 -32.31
CA GLU A 573 14.56 5.87 -33.08
C GLU A 573 13.90 4.75 -32.28
N SER A 574 12.56 4.78 -32.20
CA SER A 574 11.80 3.73 -31.55
C SER A 574 12.07 2.38 -32.22
N SER A 575 12.80 1.51 -31.52
CA SER A 575 13.00 0.11 -31.93
C SER A 575 12.05 -0.86 -31.21
N SER A 576 11.24 -0.36 -30.27
CA SER A 576 10.23 -1.16 -29.57
C SER A 576 9.01 -1.36 -30.46
N GLU A 577 8.46 -2.57 -30.44
CA GLU A 577 7.19 -2.90 -31.10
C GLU A 577 5.97 -2.38 -30.33
N GLN A 578 6.15 -1.49 -29.35
CA GLN A 578 5.07 -0.88 -28.61
C GLN A 578 4.47 0.34 -29.30
N VAL A 579 3.17 0.55 -29.07
CA VAL A 579 2.45 1.76 -29.46
C VAL A 579 3.08 3.01 -28.82
N LEU A 580 3.28 4.04 -29.64
CA LEU A 580 3.68 5.37 -29.19
C LEU A 580 2.48 6.31 -29.09
N PRO A 581 2.52 7.30 -28.19
CA PRO A 581 1.57 8.41 -28.23
C PRO A 581 1.79 9.29 -29.48
N SER A 582 0.88 10.22 -29.73
CA SER A 582 1.07 11.24 -30.77
C SER A 582 2.34 12.06 -30.53
N ASP A 583 2.80 12.77 -31.56
CA ASP A 583 3.91 13.71 -31.41
C ASP A 583 3.58 14.77 -30.34
N GLY A 584 4.53 15.07 -29.46
CA GLY A 584 4.34 15.97 -28.33
C GLY A 584 5.37 15.79 -27.21
N ASP A 585 5.32 16.67 -26.22
CA ASP A 585 6.14 16.62 -25.02
C ASP A 585 5.32 16.14 -23.82
N TYR A 586 5.85 15.16 -23.09
CA TYR A 586 5.14 14.45 -22.03
C TYR A 586 5.97 14.40 -20.75
N ASN A 587 5.32 14.62 -19.61
CA ASN A 587 5.93 14.34 -18.32
C ASN A 587 6.00 12.83 -18.10
N VAL A 588 7.19 12.34 -17.76
CA VAL A 588 7.45 10.91 -17.61
C VAL A 588 8.30 10.62 -16.39
N VAL A 589 8.26 9.36 -15.94
CA VAL A 589 9.24 8.79 -15.01
C VAL A 589 10.09 7.75 -15.75
N ALA A 590 11.35 8.05 -15.98
CA ALA A 590 12.31 7.10 -16.53
C ALA A 590 12.83 6.18 -15.42
N VAL A 591 12.61 4.87 -15.56
CA VAL A 591 13.14 3.81 -14.70
C VAL A 591 14.49 3.38 -15.25
N LEU A 592 15.52 3.42 -14.42
CA LEU A 592 16.89 3.06 -14.79
C LEU A 592 17.22 1.61 -14.37
N SER A 593 18.03 0.91 -15.16
CA SER A 593 18.62 -0.37 -14.80
C SER A 593 19.74 -0.19 -13.78
N ASP A 594 19.93 -1.20 -12.92
CA ASP A 594 21.06 -1.29 -12.01
C ASP A 594 22.35 -1.30 -12.83
N GLY A 595 23.07 -0.19 -12.77
CA GLY A 595 24.28 0.03 -13.54
C GLY A 595 25.33 0.61 -12.62
N SER A 596 26.25 -0.24 -12.16
CA SER A 596 27.53 0.18 -11.61
C SER A 596 28.38 0.80 -12.72
N SER A 597 28.18 2.07 -13.03
CA SER A 597 29.16 2.84 -13.81
C SER A 597 29.55 4.08 -13.02
N GLU A 598 30.85 4.40 -13.03
CA GLU A 598 31.46 5.51 -12.28
C GLU A 598 30.98 6.92 -12.70
N LYS A 599 30.02 7.03 -13.62
CA LYS A 599 29.66 8.29 -14.32
C LYS A 599 28.27 8.84 -13.99
N ASP A 600 27.53 8.29 -13.03
CA ASP A 600 26.24 8.85 -12.59
C ASP A 600 26.15 8.92 -11.04
N PRO A 601 26.35 10.12 -10.44
CA PRO A 601 26.37 10.29 -8.99
C PRO A 601 24.97 10.27 -8.33
N SER A 602 23.88 10.13 -9.10
CA SER A 602 22.51 10.28 -8.56
C SER A 602 21.95 9.03 -7.86
N GLY A 603 22.42 7.82 -8.19
CA GLY A 603 21.99 6.57 -7.54
C GLY A 603 20.47 6.29 -7.58
N LEU A 604 19.70 7.05 -8.37
CA LEU A 604 18.25 6.96 -8.47
C LEU A 604 17.85 5.92 -9.52
N ASN A 605 17.03 4.94 -9.14
CA ASN A 605 16.46 3.98 -10.10
C ASN A 605 15.23 4.52 -10.85
N THR A 606 14.80 5.75 -10.53
CA THR A 606 13.73 6.46 -11.23
C THR A 606 14.04 7.95 -11.31
N LEU A 607 13.84 8.55 -12.48
CA LEU A 607 14.07 9.97 -12.78
C LEU A 607 12.80 10.58 -13.37
N HIS A 608 12.26 11.62 -12.74
CA HIS A 608 11.20 12.43 -13.33
C HIS A 608 11.80 13.34 -14.39
N THR A 609 11.28 13.27 -15.62
CA THR A 609 11.80 14.03 -16.76
C THR A 609 10.73 14.28 -17.83
N VAL A 610 11.11 14.97 -18.90
CA VAL A 610 10.30 15.20 -20.09
C VAL A 610 10.72 14.24 -21.20
N CYS A 611 9.72 13.61 -21.82
CA CYS A 611 9.85 12.79 -23.02
C CYS A 611 9.20 13.52 -24.20
N SER A 612 9.98 13.79 -25.24
CA SER A 612 9.50 14.33 -26.51
C SER A 612 9.34 13.20 -27.51
N VAL A 613 8.17 13.06 -28.11
CA VAL A 613 7.90 12.10 -29.19
C VAL A 613 7.73 12.89 -30.49
N SER A 614 8.47 12.52 -31.54
CA SER A 614 8.37 13.18 -32.84
C SER A 614 8.71 12.21 -33.98
N GLY A 615 7.77 11.95 -34.88
CA GLY A 615 8.00 11.15 -36.08
C GLY A 615 8.57 9.75 -35.78
N GLY A 616 8.10 9.11 -34.71
CA GLY A 616 8.59 7.80 -34.24
C GLY A 616 9.93 7.85 -33.51
N ARG A 617 10.50 9.03 -33.28
CA ARG A 617 11.66 9.23 -32.39
C ARG A 617 11.20 9.57 -31.00
N ILE A 618 11.97 9.11 -30.02
CA ILE A 618 11.80 9.43 -28.61
C ILE A 618 13.03 10.20 -28.18
N SER A 619 12.84 11.34 -27.51
CA SER A 619 13.89 12.09 -26.84
C SER A 619 13.59 12.24 -25.36
N LEU A 620 14.58 12.01 -24.49
CA LEU A 620 14.49 12.23 -23.05
C LEU A 620 15.46 13.33 -22.63
N LEU A 621 15.03 14.17 -21.68
CA LEU A 621 15.91 15.15 -21.05
C LEU A 621 16.65 14.50 -19.86
N LEU A 622 17.97 14.33 -19.91
CA LEU A 622 18.71 13.59 -18.87
C LEU A 622 19.94 14.37 -18.38
N PRO A 623 20.38 14.17 -17.12
CA PRO A 623 21.47 14.94 -16.52
C PRO A 623 22.86 14.59 -17.09
N ALA A 624 23.07 13.35 -17.55
CA ALA A 624 24.35 12.91 -18.09
C ALA A 624 24.19 11.79 -19.13
N ALA A 625 25.20 11.62 -19.99
CA ALA A 625 25.19 10.59 -21.04
C ALA A 625 25.06 9.16 -20.49
N GLY A 626 25.74 8.85 -19.38
CA GLY A 626 25.68 7.52 -18.76
C GLY A 626 24.30 7.14 -18.20
N THR A 627 23.44 8.13 -17.92
CA THR A 627 22.06 7.89 -17.47
C THR A 627 21.19 7.34 -18.61
N SER A 628 21.44 7.77 -19.85
CA SER A 628 20.65 7.37 -21.03
C SER A 628 20.75 5.87 -21.33
N GLU A 629 21.96 5.32 -21.27
CA GLU A 629 22.24 3.88 -21.46
C GLU A 629 21.57 2.98 -20.42
N ARG A 630 21.20 3.56 -19.27
CA ARG A 630 20.52 2.85 -18.17
C ARG A 630 19.01 2.94 -18.26
N VAL A 631 18.42 3.73 -19.15
CA VAL A 631 16.94 3.86 -19.20
C VAL A 631 16.33 2.53 -19.64
N ARG A 632 15.71 1.81 -18.71
CA ARG A 632 15.03 0.54 -18.96
C ARG A 632 13.62 0.77 -19.43
N THR A 633 12.91 1.73 -18.84
CA THR A 633 11.48 1.92 -19.10
C THR A 633 11.06 3.36 -18.82
N VAL A 634 10.14 3.91 -19.60
CA VAL A 634 9.62 5.28 -19.45
C VAL A 634 8.13 5.21 -19.14
N ASN A 635 7.73 5.64 -17.96
CA ASN A 635 6.34 5.66 -17.53
C ASN A 635 5.72 7.02 -17.85
N PHE A 636 4.67 7.04 -18.68
CA PHE A 636 3.94 8.25 -19.02
C PHE A 636 2.99 8.64 -17.90
N ILE A 637 3.07 9.90 -17.47
CA ILE A 637 2.28 10.44 -16.36
C ILE A 637 1.07 11.18 -16.95
N PRO A 638 -0.13 11.05 -16.36
CA PRO A 638 -1.25 11.93 -16.69
C PRO A 638 -0.86 13.41 -16.54
N ALA A 639 -1.30 14.26 -17.45
CA ALA A 639 -1.27 15.70 -17.21
C ALA A 639 -2.13 15.99 -15.96
N VAL A 640 -1.58 16.80 -15.05
CA VAL A 640 -2.26 17.21 -13.80
C VAL A 640 -3.45 18.10 -14.13
#